data_AF-A0A3Q8XQK5-F1
#
_entry.id   AF-A0A3Q8XQK5-F1
#
_cell.length_a   1.000
_cell.length_b   1.000
_cell.length_c   1.000
_cell.angle_alpha   90.00
_cell.angle_beta   90.00
_cell.angle_gamma   90.00
#
_symmetry.space_group_name_H-M   'P 1'
#
loop_
_entity.id
_entity.type
_entity.pdbx_description
1 polymer ?
#
loop_
_entity_poly.entity_id
_entity_poly.type
_entity_poly.pdbx_seq_one_letter_code
_entity_poly.pdbx_strand_id
1 'polypeptide(L)'
;MANRRMDPVRYRRFEAQPLVPEGLLAVAREGGDLERRVAQGLARTADYFGQRADRAAETLGTLEGQQAALAGMPQAGMITGDLAAPSMSDAAPRGIRVGPKASNDRAAYARDYFMQRHGLAPHMAAALAGHGMQESGFNLDAVGDNGTAMGVYQWRGDRLTNLQRFAAQRGSNWKDLDTQLDFTIHELSTSESYAGEQLRNAGNLEEAVAAFMHFERPAGYTRANPRAGHGFSNRLAFAQGLGGGAASASATPASQAIERQIDPASVAPVSVTPVSFTPGSGGDFRPTGADTIRGRAYDIAGTRTYLERLDGVLRSDMRAVFDVHGENPAMLSKALGELKTAHLAEHVFPEIAPDYEVAFQAQADRLVEEARGQARRRAEEQNRADFLQRTYELEEEKSRLLVSTSIDPDLAMADLQSAQASVDAHYDSAVARGVMSPVDAEKLKRQSRSEMVEGFYLRQADTLDADGVATMREAMQADYAAGRLEGVDAAGWNRIDTRLTALAENKRSQDRQAATALAKRGDDIAARIAAGHQVDEAEISRLRLDASTNSVGSAIADESMAKIDIASAIRDLPPAEAARRVEAFQNEQLALGTEEGARAAAFAGDAFTQKIRALEADPITYAERRGLVESDQGLAGVENPAGFAQLIAKRANQADAVSDRYGTRPRFFKAGEADALAEMLTADMAEGGGAMTQALLEGAGDRAIDMLPELAASDPALAHLIGVTAMTSDMGVMREAGRALADRRAKTSKVTMPSAAKMGRAAIAAAGTAMEALPETEQAVISTAGLLFERAAIREGFDVGEIDTPGTPAALAFEHAMHRALGGRVVNGERRGGIGPVNGRPTLIPHDMSADEVQTRLSLLNDAQLEKLPPILSANGVPVSAAQIRGATLVSIGDGQYHVATGDMATGDPQFVIGENGALWTLDVRALEDDRAALRRWWRQ
;
A
#
# COMPACT_ATOMS: atom_id res chain seq x y z
N MET A 1 -49.93 -39.47 61.62
CA MET A 1 -50.46 -39.35 62.99
C MET A 1 -50.56 -37.85 63.28
N ALA A 2 -51.73 -37.23 63.14
CA ALA A 2 -52.88 -37.25 64.04
C ALA A 2 -52.68 -36.38 65.30
N ASN A 3 -53.71 -35.55 65.56
CA ASN A 3 -54.13 -34.94 66.84
C ASN A 3 -53.49 -33.58 67.21
N ARG A 4 -54.20 -32.58 67.74
CA ARG A 4 -55.61 -32.47 68.20
C ARG A 4 -55.95 -30.99 68.45
N ARG A 5 -57.21 -30.62 68.23
CA ARG A 5 -57.91 -29.45 68.79
C ARG A 5 -58.04 -29.57 70.33
N MET A 6 -58.06 -28.43 71.03
CA MET A 6 -58.88 -28.17 72.23
C MET A 6 -59.27 -26.68 72.30
N ASP A 7 -60.58 -26.40 72.34
CA ASP A 7 -61.23 -25.16 72.84
C ASP A 7 -61.53 -25.35 74.36
N PRO A 8 -62.17 -24.42 75.12
CA PRO A 8 -62.13 -22.94 75.21
C PRO A 8 -61.96 -22.45 76.69
N VAL A 9 -61.79 -21.15 76.96
CA VAL A 9 -62.05 -20.57 78.31
C VAL A 9 -62.80 -19.23 78.21
N ARG A 10 -64.00 -19.20 78.82
CA ARG A 10 -64.85 -18.03 79.10
C ARG A 10 -64.60 -17.53 80.53
N TYR A 11 -64.59 -16.21 80.75
CA TYR A 11 -64.78 -15.53 82.05
C TYR A 11 -64.96 -14.01 81.79
N ARG A 12 -65.61 -13.14 82.59
CA ARG A 12 -66.91 -13.08 83.28
C ARG A 12 -67.25 -11.57 83.37
N ARG A 13 -68.54 -11.27 83.36
CA ARG A 13 -69.20 -9.95 83.36
C ARG A 13 -68.99 -9.18 84.68
N PHE A 14 -68.87 -7.85 84.63
CA PHE A 14 -69.08 -6.96 85.78
C PHE A 14 -70.32 -6.10 85.50
N GLU A 15 -71.40 -6.36 86.24
CA GLU A 15 -72.60 -5.53 86.33
C GLU A 15 -72.57 -4.82 87.67
N ALA A 16 -72.62 -3.49 87.65
CA ALA A 16 -72.87 -2.70 88.84
C ALA A 16 -74.37 -2.43 88.94
N GLN A 17 -75.02 -2.99 89.96
CA GLN A 17 -76.34 -2.57 90.43
C GLN A 17 -76.23 -1.21 91.13
N PRO A 18 -77.14 -0.26 90.89
CA PRO A 18 -77.54 0.70 91.90
C PRO A 18 -78.82 0.22 92.60
N LEU A 19 -78.74 0.24 93.93
CA LEU A 19 -79.80 0.00 94.89
C LEU A 19 -81.03 0.89 94.61
N VAL A 20 -82.19 0.25 94.60
CA VAL A 20 -83.52 0.89 94.72
C VAL A 20 -83.82 1.06 96.21
N PRO A 21 -84.29 2.23 96.68
CA PRO A 21 -85.10 2.30 97.89
C PRO A 21 -86.57 2.07 97.52
N GLU A 22 -87.19 1.09 98.17
CA GLU A 22 -88.62 0.80 98.11
C GLU A 22 -89.48 2.01 98.53
N GLY A 23 -90.63 2.20 97.87
CA GLY A 23 -91.64 3.10 98.39
C GLY A 23 -92.85 3.32 97.48
N LEU A 24 -93.91 2.55 97.77
CA LEU A 24 -95.34 2.86 97.58
C LEU A 24 -96.00 2.44 96.25
N LEU A 25 -96.73 1.33 96.38
CA LEU A 25 -97.82 0.86 95.53
C LEU A 25 -98.85 1.96 95.23
N ALA A 26 -99.22 2.12 93.95
CA ALA A 26 -100.43 2.81 93.54
C ALA A 26 -101.30 1.86 92.69
N VAL A 27 -102.39 1.40 93.31
CA VAL A 27 -103.47 0.62 92.71
C VAL A 27 -104.17 1.46 91.65
N ALA A 28 -104.32 0.94 90.43
CA ALA A 28 -105.16 1.54 89.41
C ALA A 28 -106.65 1.39 89.80
N ARG A 29 -107.33 2.52 90.03
CA ARG A 29 -108.80 2.64 89.96
C ARG A 29 -109.15 3.46 88.71
N GLU A 30 -110.25 3.08 88.07
CA GLU A 30 -110.77 3.61 86.80
C GLU A 30 -110.90 5.15 86.78
N GLY A 31 -110.50 5.78 85.66
CA GLY A 31 -110.95 7.14 85.34
C GLY A 31 -109.95 8.18 84.80
N GLY A 32 -108.85 7.82 84.10
CA GLY A 32 -107.90 8.85 83.59
C GLY A 32 -106.98 8.46 82.43
N ASP A 33 -107.39 7.50 81.60
CA ASP A 33 -106.52 6.96 80.54
C ASP A 33 -106.38 7.85 79.30
N LEU A 34 -107.27 8.84 79.11
CA LEU A 34 -107.22 9.72 77.95
C LEU A 34 -106.17 10.84 78.12
N GLU A 35 -106.13 11.54 79.26
CA GLU A 35 -105.11 12.57 79.51
C GLU A 35 -103.69 11.97 79.52
N ARG A 36 -103.53 10.76 80.05
CA ARG A 36 -102.23 10.07 80.08
C ARG A 36 -101.73 9.72 78.67
N ARG A 37 -102.63 9.34 77.76
CA ARG A 37 -102.27 9.06 76.35
C ARG A 37 -101.98 10.33 75.55
N VAL A 38 -102.69 11.43 75.81
CA VAL A 38 -102.39 12.74 75.19
C VAL A 38 -101.06 13.29 75.70
N ALA A 39 -100.78 13.21 77.00
CA ALA A 39 -99.49 13.58 77.58
C ALA A 39 -98.34 12.72 77.04
N GLN A 40 -98.53 11.41 76.87
CA GLN A 40 -97.57 10.53 76.21
C GLN A 40 -97.41 10.80 74.71
N GLY A 41 -98.46 11.29 74.03
CA GLY A 41 -98.38 11.77 72.65
C GLY A 41 -97.53 13.02 72.52
N LEU A 42 -97.82 14.04 73.34
CA LEU A 42 -97.08 15.29 73.38
C LEU A 42 -95.63 15.10 73.85
N ALA A 43 -95.36 14.22 74.81
CA ALA A 43 -94.01 13.87 75.24
C ALA A 43 -93.19 13.24 74.11
N ARG A 44 -93.76 12.28 73.35
CA ARG A 44 -93.08 11.69 72.19
C ARG A 44 -92.83 12.68 71.07
N THR A 45 -93.75 13.61 70.85
CA THR A 45 -93.56 14.69 69.88
C THR A 45 -92.46 15.67 70.34
N ALA A 46 -92.41 16.01 71.62
CA ALA A 46 -91.34 16.82 72.20
C ALA A 46 -89.97 16.13 72.13
N ASP A 47 -89.89 14.83 72.42
CA ASP A 47 -88.67 14.02 72.28
C ASP A 47 -88.21 13.94 70.81
N TYR A 48 -89.15 13.79 69.87
CA TYR A 48 -88.85 13.80 68.43
C TYR A 48 -88.26 15.14 67.97
N PHE A 49 -88.83 16.27 68.43
CA PHE A 49 -88.28 17.59 68.14
C PHE A 49 -86.95 17.85 68.87
N GLY A 50 -86.78 17.35 70.11
CA GLY A 50 -85.53 17.40 70.86
C GLY A 50 -84.40 16.64 70.17
N GLN A 51 -84.62 15.39 69.78
CA GLN A 51 -83.63 14.58 69.04
C GLN A 51 -83.30 15.16 67.66
N ARG A 52 -84.24 15.89 67.04
CA ARG A 52 -84.01 16.56 65.76
C ARG A 52 -83.22 17.86 65.95
N ALA A 53 -83.44 18.58 67.05
CA ALA A 53 -82.66 19.74 67.44
C ALA A 53 -81.23 19.36 67.85
N ASP A 54 -81.06 18.27 68.61
CA ASP A 54 -79.73 17.74 68.99
C ASP A 54 -78.92 17.32 67.76
N ARG A 55 -79.55 16.59 66.81
CA ARG A 55 -78.90 16.24 65.54
C ARG A 55 -78.56 17.46 64.69
N ALA A 56 -79.42 18.47 64.65
CA ALA A 56 -79.13 19.71 63.94
C ALA A 56 -77.99 20.50 64.61
N ALA A 57 -77.92 20.49 65.94
CA ALA A 57 -76.84 21.11 66.70
C ALA A 57 -75.50 20.38 66.52
N GLU A 58 -75.53 19.05 66.47
CA GLU A 58 -74.36 18.20 66.19
C GLU A 58 -73.83 18.38 64.76
N THR A 59 -74.72 18.42 63.75
CA THR A 59 -74.29 18.62 62.35
C THR A 59 -73.75 20.03 62.11
N LEU A 60 -74.38 21.06 62.70
CA LEU A 60 -73.87 22.43 62.65
C LEU A 60 -72.52 22.55 63.36
N GLY A 61 -72.38 21.95 64.56
CA GLY A 61 -71.10 21.91 65.27
C GLY A 61 -70.02 21.23 64.46
N THR A 62 -70.32 20.06 63.87
CA THR A 62 -69.38 19.30 63.03
C THR A 62 -68.92 20.13 61.81
N LEU A 63 -69.84 20.76 61.08
CA LEU A 63 -69.52 21.56 59.89
C LEU A 63 -68.72 22.82 60.25
N GLU A 64 -69.10 23.52 61.32
CA GLU A 64 -68.38 24.70 61.80
C GLU A 64 -66.98 24.34 62.30
N GLY A 65 -66.83 23.20 62.98
CA GLY A 65 -65.54 22.69 63.45
C GLY A 65 -64.63 22.35 62.29
N GLN A 66 -65.14 21.67 61.27
CA GLN A 66 -64.40 21.38 60.04
C GLN A 66 -64.01 22.65 59.29
N GLN A 67 -64.93 23.61 59.13
CA GLN A 67 -64.64 24.87 58.45
C GLN A 67 -63.60 25.71 59.21
N ALA A 68 -63.68 25.76 60.54
CA ALA A 68 -62.70 26.47 61.36
C ALA A 68 -61.33 25.79 61.33
N ALA A 69 -61.28 24.45 61.33
CA ALA A 69 -60.03 23.70 61.18
C ALA A 69 -59.39 23.86 59.80
N LEU A 70 -60.20 23.98 58.75
CA LEU A 70 -59.72 24.29 57.39
C LEU A 70 -59.29 25.76 57.24
N ALA A 71 -59.98 26.68 57.91
CA ALA A 71 -59.62 28.10 57.89
C ALA A 71 -58.34 28.40 58.69
N GLY A 72 -58.12 27.70 59.81
CA GLY A 72 -56.92 27.77 60.64
C GLY A 72 -55.92 26.63 60.39
N MET A 73 -55.88 26.07 59.17
CA MET A 73 -55.02 24.92 58.86
C MET A 73 -53.53 25.31 58.82
N PRO A 74 -52.62 24.43 59.27
CA PRO A 74 -51.19 24.68 59.17
C PRO A 74 -50.75 24.57 57.69
N GLN A 75 -49.84 25.44 57.28
CA GLN A 75 -49.22 25.40 55.96
C GLN A 75 -47.80 24.86 56.05
N ALA A 76 -47.37 24.10 55.04
CA ALA A 76 -45.99 23.61 54.95
C ALA A 76 -44.99 24.78 54.87
N GLY A 77 -43.87 24.65 55.58
CA GLY A 77 -42.80 25.64 55.55
C GLY A 77 -42.10 25.68 54.20
N MET A 78 -41.48 26.81 53.86
CA MET A 78 -40.52 26.86 52.76
C MET A 78 -39.11 26.63 53.30
N ILE A 79 -38.47 25.57 52.81
CA ILE A 79 -37.03 25.38 52.98
C ILE A 79 -36.33 26.13 51.84
N THR A 80 -35.89 27.36 52.12
CA THR A 80 -35.06 28.12 51.19
C THR A 80 -33.59 27.93 51.56
N GLY A 81 -32.90 27.12 50.76
CA GLY A 81 -31.44 27.04 50.72
C GLY A 81 -31.03 27.01 49.27
N ASP A 82 -30.08 27.87 48.89
CA ASP A 82 -29.48 27.84 47.55
C ASP A 82 -29.04 26.41 47.24
N LEU A 83 -29.74 25.77 46.31
CA LEU A 83 -29.11 24.77 45.48
C LEU A 83 -28.04 25.55 44.72
N ALA A 84 -26.83 25.59 45.26
CA ALA A 84 -25.66 25.63 44.42
C ALA A 84 -25.85 24.45 43.46
N ALA A 85 -26.36 24.75 42.27
CA ALA A 85 -26.30 23.84 41.14
C ALA A 85 -24.88 23.27 41.15
N PRO A 86 -24.70 21.94 41.10
CA PRO A 86 -23.36 21.39 41.01
C PRO A 86 -22.68 22.11 39.84
N SER A 87 -21.63 22.85 40.15
CA SER A 87 -20.88 23.51 39.10
C SER A 87 -20.34 22.39 38.22
N MET A 88 -20.82 22.35 36.98
CA MET A 88 -20.30 21.47 35.94
C MET A 88 -18.95 22.02 35.49
N SER A 89 -18.01 22.08 36.43
CA SER A 89 -16.62 22.52 36.23
C SER A 89 -15.72 21.60 37.04
N ASP A 90 -15.71 20.32 36.65
CA ASP A 90 -14.59 19.37 36.75
C ASP A 90 -15.03 17.94 36.37
N ALA A 91 -15.93 17.83 35.39
CA ALA A 91 -16.11 16.58 34.66
C ALA A 91 -14.99 16.48 33.62
N ALA A 92 -13.83 15.97 34.04
CA ALA A 92 -12.88 15.37 33.11
C ALA A 92 -13.67 14.39 32.22
N PRO A 93 -13.59 14.48 30.88
CA PRO A 93 -14.33 13.57 30.02
C PRO A 93 -13.88 12.15 30.34
N ARG A 94 -14.82 11.33 30.83
CA ARG A 94 -14.62 9.90 31.02
C ARG A 94 -14.24 9.32 29.66
N GLY A 95 -12.95 9.05 29.49
CA GLY A 95 -12.41 8.38 28.31
C GLY A 95 -13.19 7.10 28.05
N ILE A 96 -13.55 6.89 26.79
CA ILE A 96 -14.11 5.62 26.32
C ILE A 96 -13.08 4.53 26.66
N ARG A 97 -13.42 3.65 27.61
CA ARG A 97 -12.70 2.40 27.83
C ARG A 97 -12.95 1.50 26.62
N VAL A 98 -11.96 1.37 25.73
CA VAL A 98 -12.00 0.41 24.62
C VAL A 98 -11.30 -0.87 25.07
N GLY A 99 -12.04 -1.97 25.17
CA GLY A 99 -11.48 -3.30 25.41
C GLY A 99 -10.58 -3.78 24.26
N PRO A 100 -9.93 -4.96 24.40
CA PRO A 100 -8.93 -5.43 23.45
C PRO A 100 -9.57 -5.75 22.09
N LYS A 101 -9.17 -5.03 21.04
CA LYS A 101 -9.53 -5.28 19.64
C LYS A 101 -8.36 -4.87 18.73
N ALA A 102 -8.11 -5.65 17.68
CA ALA A 102 -7.05 -5.45 16.69
C ALA A 102 -7.04 -4.06 16.01
N SER A 103 -8.11 -3.27 16.14
CA SER A 103 -8.18 -1.87 15.72
C SER A 103 -7.19 -0.97 16.48
N ASN A 104 -6.99 -1.22 17.78
CA ASN A 104 -6.13 -0.37 18.63
C ASN A 104 -4.65 -0.58 18.29
N ASP A 105 -4.26 -1.82 17.96
CA ASP A 105 -2.88 -2.15 17.53
C ASP A 105 -2.54 -1.51 16.19
N ARG A 106 -3.49 -1.47 15.24
CA ARG A 106 -3.30 -0.80 13.95
C ARG A 106 -3.20 0.72 14.08
N ALA A 107 -3.91 1.32 15.05
CA ALA A 107 -3.82 2.74 15.31
C ALA A 107 -2.50 3.13 15.99
N ALA A 108 -2.01 2.30 16.91
CA ALA A 108 -0.67 2.44 17.49
C ALA A 108 0.41 2.28 16.40
N TYR A 109 0.29 1.26 15.56
CA TYR A 109 1.16 1.06 14.40
C TYR A 109 1.14 2.27 13.45
N ALA A 110 -0.04 2.80 13.11
CA ALA A 110 -0.14 3.95 12.22
C ALA A 110 0.51 5.21 12.79
N ARG A 111 0.34 5.47 14.10
CA ARG A 111 1.06 6.54 14.81
C ARG A 111 2.57 6.37 14.66
N ASP A 112 3.07 5.18 14.99
CA ASP A 112 4.50 4.88 14.96
C ASP A 112 5.06 4.95 13.52
N TYR A 113 4.28 4.51 12.54
CA TYR A 113 4.59 4.61 11.12
C TYR A 113 4.73 6.08 10.70
N PHE A 114 3.77 6.95 11.05
CA PHE A 114 3.87 8.38 10.75
C PHE A 114 5.08 9.05 11.40
N MET A 115 5.45 8.64 12.62
CA MET A 115 6.64 9.15 13.30
C MET A 115 7.94 8.66 12.64
N GLN A 116 8.06 7.36 12.40
CA GLN A 116 9.30 6.75 11.93
C GLN A 116 9.53 6.96 10.44
N ARG A 117 8.49 6.81 9.61
CA ARG A 117 8.59 6.89 8.15
C ARG A 117 8.54 8.32 7.63
N HIS A 118 7.71 9.15 8.24
CA HIS A 118 7.40 10.51 7.76
C HIS A 118 7.90 11.62 8.70
N GLY A 119 8.50 11.28 9.85
CA GLY A 119 9.10 12.24 10.76
C GLY A 119 8.11 13.16 11.47
N LEU A 120 6.83 12.78 11.57
CA LEU A 120 5.83 13.60 12.25
C LEU A 120 6.11 13.65 13.76
N ALA A 121 5.84 14.81 14.37
CA ALA A 121 5.89 14.94 15.82
C ALA A 121 4.85 14.04 16.49
N PRO A 122 5.09 13.55 17.72
CA PRO A 122 4.21 12.58 18.40
C PRO A 122 2.74 13.01 18.47
N HIS A 123 2.49 14.30 18.76
CA HIS A 123 1.13 14.84 18.83
C HIS A 123 0.43 14.92 17.47
N MET A 124 1.18 15.12 16.38
CA MET A 124 0.64 15.13 15.02
C MET A 124 0.31 13.71 14.56
N ALA A 125 1.20 12.76 14.82
CA ALA A 125 0.98 11.35 14.47
C ALA A 125 -0.20 10.75 15.26
N ALA A 126 -0.32 11.06 16.55
CA ALA A 126 -1.44 10.64 17.38
C ALA A 126 -2.77 11.27 16.92
N ALA A 127 -2.75 12.51 16.45
CA ALA A 127 -3.94 13.15 15.87
C ALA A 127 -4.42 12.44 14.60
N LEU A 128 -3.52 12.15 13.64
CA LEU A 128 -3.86 11.41 12.42
C LEU A 128 -4.45 10.03 12.74
N ALA A 129 -3.79 9.26 13.60
CA ALA A 129 -4.29 7.97 14.03
C ALA A 129 -5.63 8.06 14.79
N GLY A 130 -5.84 9.10 15.60
CA GLY A 130 -7.12 9.35 16.29
C GLY A 130 -8.28 9.64 15.33
N HIS A 131 -8.01 10.30 14.20
CA HIS A 131 -9.00 10.49 13.13
C HIS A 131 -9.32 9.17 12.42
N GLY A 132 -8.31 8.38 12.03
CA GLY A 132 -8.52 7.06 11.41
C GLY A 132 -9.31 6.08 12.29
N MET A 133 -9.15 6.19 13.62
CA MET A 133 -9.95 5.43 14.58
C MET A 133 -11.44 5.81 14.53
N GLN A 134 -11.75 7.10 14.38
CA GLN A 134 -13.13 7.58 14.29
C GLN A 134 -13.77 7.28 12.93
N GLU A 135 -13.02 7.34 11.84
CA GLU A 135 -13.57 7.14 10.48
C GLU A 135 -13.88 5.67 10.17
N SER A 136 -13.01 4.75 10.57
CA SER A 136 -13.13 3.34 10.18
C SER A 136 -12.78 2.33 11.27
N GLY A 137 -12.27 2.79 12.41
CA GLY A 137 -11.64 1.90 13.40
C GLY A 137 -10.45 1.12 12.83
N PHE A 138 -9.75 1.67 11.83
CA PHE A 138 -8.69 0.99 11.07
C PHE A 138 -9.12 -0.31 10.38
N ASN A 139 -10.37 -0.36 9.92
CA ASN A 139 -10.84 -1.38 9.00
C ASN A 139 -10.53 -0.97 7.55
N LEU A 140 -9.58 -1.68 6.92
CA LEU A 140 -9.09 -1.40 5.56
C LEU A 140 -10.13 -1.65 4.46
N ASP A 141 -11.14 -2.48 4.75
CA ASP A 141 -12.27 -2.79 3.87
C ASP A 141 -13.56 -2.07 4.31
N ALA A 142 -13.48 -1.04 5.16
CA ALA A 142 -14.65 -0.27 5.59
C ALA A 142 -15.31 0.41 4.39
N VAL A 143 -16.56 0.02 4.10
CA VAL A 143 -17.41 0.60 3.06
C VAL A 143 -18.41 1.56 3.71
N GLY A 144 -18.26 2.86 3.44
CA GLY A 144 -19.17 3.93 3.91
C GLY A 144 -20.07 4.48 2.80
N ASP A 145 -21.01 5.35 3.17
CA ASP A 145 -21.85 6.15 2.26
C ASP A 145 -22.49 5.34 1.11
N ASN A 146 -23.32 4.34 1.44
CA ASN A 146 -24.02 3.48 0.47
C ASN A 146 -23.09 2.80 -0.57
N GLY A 147 -21.82 2.52 -0.23
CA GLY A 147 -20.91 1.80 -1.12
C GLY A 147 -19.78 2.62 -1.75
N THR A 148 -19.61 3.90 -1.37
CA THR A 148 -18.79 4.85 -2.14
C THR A 148 -17.53 5.34 -1.44
N ALA A 149 -17.43 5.18 -0.11
CA ALA A 149 -16.25 5.56 0.67
C ALA A 149 -15.47 4.31 1.14
N MET A 150 -14.14 4.31 1.01
CA MET A 150 -13.28 3.15 1.29
C MET A 150 -12.01 3.51 2.08
N GLY A 151 -11.51 2.59 2.90
CA GLY A 151 -10.20 2.68 3.57
C GLY A 151 -10.21 3.41 4.91
N VAL A 152 -9.02 3.60 5.49
CA VAL A 152 -8.80 4.10 6.87
C VAL A 152 -9.47 5.45 7.12
N TYR A 153 -9.36 6.38 6.17
CA TYR A 153 -9.94 7.73 6.23
C TYR A 153 -11.13 7.91 5.26
N GLN A 154 -11.79 6.80 4.88
CA GLN A 154 -13.04 6.82 4.12
C GLN A 154 -12.99 7.66 2.82
N TRP A 155 -11.93 7.48 2.00
CA TRP A 155 -11.80 8.19 0.73
C TRP A 155 -12.95 7.90 -0.24
N ARG A 156 -13.51 8.95 -0.85
CA ARG A 156 -14.66 8.89 -1.75
C ARG A 156 -14.39 9.62 -3.07
N GLY A 157 -15.00 9.16 -4.16
CA GLY A 157 -14.94 9.80 -5.48
C GLY A 157 -13.51 9.92 -6.01
N ASP A 158 -13.14 11.10 -6.51
CA ASP A 158 -11.83 11.35 -7.12
C ASP A 158 -10.66 11.06 -6.18
N ARG A 159 -10.84 11.22 -4.86
CA ARG A 159 -9.80 10.92 -3.87
C ARG A 159 -9.50 9.42 -3.77
N LEU A 160 -10.52 8.57 -3.92
CA LEU A 160 -10.34 7.12 -3.99
C LEU A 160 -9.63 6.70 -5.28
N THR A 161 -9.98 7.31 -6.41
CA THR A 161 -9.28 7.08 -7.69
C THR A 161 -7.81 7.52 -7.61
N ASN A 162 -7.52 8.62 -6.92
CA ASN A 162 -6.15 9.08 -6.71
C ASN A 162 -5.35 8.15 -5.80
N LEU A 163 -5.95 7.58 -4.75
CA LEU A 163 -5.33 6.54 -3.91
C LEU A 163 -4.96 5.31 -4.75
N GLN A 164 -5.87 4.82 -5.59
CA GLN A 164 -5.62 3.68 -6.46
C GLN A 164 -4.49 3.95 -7.46
N ARG A 165 -4.45 5.16 -8.05
CA ARG A 165 -3.38 5.57 -8.96
C ARG A 165 -2.04 5.70 -8.25
N PHE A 166 -2.03 6.28 -7.04
CA PHE A 166 -0.83 6.41 -6.21
C PHE A 166 -0.23 5.05 -5.85
N ALA A 167 -1.08 4.08 -5.49
CA ALA A 167 -0.66 2.70 -5.23
C ALA A 167 -0.09 2.02 -6.50
N ALA A 168 -0.77 2.17 -7.64
CA ALA A 168 -0.34 1.59 -8.91
C ALA A 168 1.03 2.12 -9.37
N GLN A 169 1.30 3.43 -9.18
CA GLN A 169 2.60 4.04 -9.50
C GLN A 169 3.75 3.52 -8.62
N ARG A 170 3.44 3.06 -7.40
CA ARG A 170 4.42 2.53 -6.44
C ARG A 170 4.52 1.00 -6.46
N GLY A 171 3.73 0.34 -7.30
CA GLY A 171 3.64 -1.12 -7.33
C GLY A 171 3.11 -1.72 -6.02
N SER A 172 2.37 -0.95 -5.21
CA SER A 172 1.78 -1.40 -3.95
C SER A 172 0.27 -1.60 -4.08
N ASN A 173 -0.35 -2.30 -3.13
CA ASN A 173 -1.79 -2.49 -3.12
C ASN A 173 -2.46 -1.34 -2.34
N TRP A 174 -3.47 -0.70 -2.95
CA TRP A 174 -4.21 0.42 -2.36
C TRP A 174 -5.00 0.04 -1.10
N LYS A 175 -5.22 -1.26 -0.88
CA LYS A 175 -5.84 -1.80 0.34
C LYS A 175 -4.86 -1.99 1.50
N ASP A 176 -3.54 -1.89 1.26
CA ASP A 176 -2.55 -2.05 2.32
C ASP A 176 -2.55 -0.81 3.23
N LEU A 177 -2.39 -1.03 4.53
CA LEU A 177 -2.38 0.04 5.53
C LEU A 177 -1.27 1.06 5.23
N ASP A 178 -0.03 0.62 5.04
CA ASP A 178 1.12 1.48 4.73
C ASP A 178 0.89 2.36 3.48
N THR A 179 0.33 1.77 2.42
CA THR A 179 -0.01 2.52 1.19
C THR A 179 -1.04 3.62 1.47
N GLN A 180 -2.05 3.32 2.30
CA GLN A 180 -3.07 4.29 2.69
C GLN A 180 -2.49 5.40 3.59
N LEU A 181 -1.59 5.07 4.52
CA LEU A 181 -0.90 6.07 5.36
C LEU A 181 0.03 6.96 4.54
N ASP A 182 0.81 6.38 3.62
CA ASP A 182 1.65 7.12 2.68
C ASP A 182 0.84 8.07 1.79
N PHE A 183 -0.35 7.63 1.35
CA PHE A 183 -1.24 8.45 0.55
C PHE A 183 -1.83 9.62 1.37
N THR A 184 -2.17 9.41 2.65
CA THR A 184 -2.59 10.51 3.55
C THR A 184 -1.52 11.61 3.60
N ILE A 185 -0.24 11.25 3.75
CA ILE A 185 0.85 12.23 3.76
C ILE A 185 1.02 12.89 2.39
N HIS A 186 0.90 12.12 1.30
CA HIS A 186 0.94 12.67 -0.05
C HIS A 186 -0.16 13.72 -0.27
N GLU A 187 -1.41 13.46 0.12
CA GLU A 187 -2.50 14.42 0.03
C GLU A 187 -2.23 15.67 0.89
N LEU A 188 -1.79 15.51 2.15
CA LEU A 188 -1.43 16.64 3.02
C LEU A 188 -0.29 17.50 2.44
N SER A 189 0.56 16.94 1.57
CA SER A 189 1.62 17.66 0.87
C SER A 189 1.18 18.26 -0.48
N THR A 190 0.01 17.89 -1.00
CA THR A 190 -0.46 18.25 -2.34
C THR A 190 -1.91 18.77 -2.33
N SER A 191 -2.89 17.92 -2.62
CA SER A 191 -4.32 18.25 -2.77
C SER A 191 -4.95 18.80 -1.49
N GLU A 192 -4.44 18.39 -0.33
CA GLU A 192 -4.89 18.77 1.01
C GLU A 192 -3.86 19.63 1.75
N SER A 193 -3.08 20.41 0.99
CA SER A 193 -1.98 21.26 1.48
C SER A 193 -2.37 22.23 2.59
N TYR A 194 -3.62 22.73 2.60
CA TYR A 194 -4.08 23.58 3.70
C TYR A 194 -4.18 22.83 5.03
N ALA A 195 -4.73 21.60 5.03
CA ALA A 195 -4.77 20.78 6.23
C ALA A 195 -3.34 20.40 6.67
N GLY A 196 -2.46 20.11 5.71
CA GLY A 196 -1.03 19.82 5.98
C GLY A 196 -0.27 21.02 6.57
N GLU A 197 -0.56 22.24 6.12
CA GLU A 197 0.02 23.46 6.69
C GLU A 197 -0.46 23.71 8.12
N GLN A 198 -1.77 23.59 8.38
CA GLN A 198 -2.31 23.71 9.73
C GLN A 198 -1.75 22.63 10.67
N LEU A 199 -1.56 21.41 10.16
CA LEU A 199 -0.98 20.31 10.94
C LEU A 199 0.48 20.58 11.29
N ARG A 200 1.30 21.07 10.33
CA ARG A 200 2.69 21.45 10.59
C ARG A 200 2.84 22.58 11.62
N ASN A 201 1.85 23.48 11.69
CA ASN A 201 1.84 24.60 12.63
C ASN A 201 1.22 24.24 14.00
N ALA A 202 0.68 23.04 14.18
CA ALA A 202 0.07 22.64 15.44
C ALA A 202 1.13 22.40 16.53
N GLY A 203 1.02 23.14 17.64
CA GLY A 203 1.95 23.03 18.77
C GLY A 203 1.56 21.97 19.80
N ASN A 204 0.32 21.49 19.76
CA ASN A 204 -0.20 20.49 20.69
C ASN A 204 -1.21 19.54 20.02
N LEU A 205 -1.59 18.49 20.76
CA LEU A 205 -2.48 17.44 20.28
C LEU A 205 -3.86 17.97 19.86
N GLU A 206 -4.44 18.91 20.61
CA GLU A 206 -5.76 19.45 20.30
C GLU A 206 -5.75 20.28 19.02
N GLU A 207 -4.70 21.09 18.83
CA GLU A 207 -4.47 21.84 17.59
C GLU A 207 -4.22 20.91 16.41
N ALA A 208 -3.50 19.80 16.59
CA ALA A 208 -3.27 18.82 15.53
C ALA A 208 -4.56 18.08 15.15
N VAL A 209 -5.40 17.75 16.13
CA VAL A 209 -6.74 17.17 15.87
C VAL A 209 -7.62 18.18 15.14
N ALA A 210 -7.62 19.45 15.55
CA ALA A 210 -8.36 20.50 14.87
C ALA A 210 -7.84 20.77 13.45
N ALA A 211 -6.53 20.70 13.24
CA ALA A 211 -5.90 20.86 11.93
C ALA A 211 -6.33 19.76 10.95
N PHE A 212 -6.35 18.51 11.41
CA PHE A 212 -6.75 17.39 10.56
C PHE A 212 -8.27 17.33 10.31
N MET A 213 -9.11 18.07 11.06
CA MET A 213 -10.52 18.27 10.68
C MET A 213 -10.68 18.98 9.33
N HIS A 214 -9.68 19.76 8.89
CA HIS A 214 -9.68 20.37 7.56
C HIS A 214 -9.51 19.34 6.43
N PHE A 215 -9.02 18.14 6.74
CA PHE A 215 -8.89 17.01 5.82
C PHE A 215 -10.22 16.25 5.71
N GLU A 216 -10.81 15.87 6.85
CA GLU A 216 -12.05 15.05 6.91
C GLU A 216 -13.33 15.84 6.58
N ARG A 217 -13.42 17.08 7.05
CA ARG A 217 -14.58 17.99 6.85
C ARG A 217 -15.95 17.33 7.17
N PRO A 218 -16.15 16.71 8.35
CA PRO A 218 -17.40 16.03 8.70
C PRO A 218 -18.56 17.01 8.89
N ALA A 219 -19.80 16.49 8.97
CA ALA A 219 -20.99 17.33 9.17
C ALA A 219 -20.83 18.34 10.33
N GLY A 220 -21.19 19.60 10.12
CA GLY A 220 -21.01 20.68 11.10
C GLY A 220 -19.63 21.36 11.06
N TYR A 221 -18.68 20.84 10.28
CA TYR A 221 -17.40 21.50 10.05
C TYR A 221 -17.57 22.80 9.26
N THR A 222 -16.85 23.84 9.68
CA THR A 222 -16.56 25.01 8.86
C THR A 222 -15.08 25.36 8.99
N ARG A 223 -14.52 26.03 7.98
CA ARG A 223 -13.10 26.43 8.02
C ARG A 223 -12.76 27.35 9.20
N ALA A 224 -13.72 28.20 9.62
CA ALA A 224 -13.56 29.11 10.75
C ALA A 224 -13.76 28.42 12.11
N ASN A 225 -14.44 27.27 12.15
CA ASN A 225 -14.68 26.52 13.38
C ASN A 225 -14.56 25.01 13.10
N PRO A 226 -13.34 24.48 12.92
CA PRO A 226 -13.11 23.06 12.67
C PRO A 226 -13.57 22.17 13.84
N ARG A 227 -13.57 22.69 15.07
CA ARG A 227 -13.98 21.98 16.29
C ARG A 227 -15.49 21.71 16.37
N ALA A 228 -16.31 22.41 15.59
CA ALA A 228 -17.76 22.15 15.51
C ALA A 228 -18.11 20.92 14.66
N GLY A 229 -17.14 20.33 13.95
CA GLY A 229 -17.37 19.13 13.15
C GLY A 229 -17.74 17.92 14.00
N HIS A 230 -18.72 17.16 13.53
CA HIS A 230 -19.25 15.99 14.21
C HIS A 230 -18.13 15.00 14.57
N GLY A 231 -18.09 14.58 15.83
CA GLY A 231 -17.11 13.61 16.36
C GLY A 231 -15.75 14.22 16.78
N PHE A 232 -15.60 15.55 16.83
CA PHE A 232 -14.36 16.19 17.27
C PHE A 232 -13.86 15.68 18.64
N SER A 233 -14.73 15.66 19.65
CA SER A 233 -14.37 15.19 21.00
C SER A 233 -13.95 13.72 21.04
N ASN A 234 -14.52 12.87 20.19
CA ASN A 234 -14.15 11.46 20.10
C ASN A 234 -12.77 11.28 19.46
N ARG A 235 -12.48 12.01 18.37
CA ARG A 235 -11.16 12.01 17.71
C ARG A 235 -10.08 12.50 18.66
N LEU A 236 -10.37 13.53 19.43
CA LEU A 236 -9.47 14.02 20.48
C LEU A 236 -9.23 12.96 21.56
N ALA A 237 -10.28 12.28 22.03
CA ALA A 237 -10.16 11.21 23.02
C ALA A 237 -9.34 10.02 22.49
N PHE A 238 -9.53 9.61 21.23
CA PHE A 238 -8.72 8.56 20.59
C PHE A 238 -7.26 8.98 20.45
N ALA A 239 -7.00 10.22 20.00
CA ALA A 239 -5.67 10.76 19.88
C ALA A 239 -4.95 10.87 21.24
N GLN A 240 -5.67 11.25 22.30
CA GLN A 240 -5.16 11.29 23.68
C GLN A 240 -4.77 9.90 24.17
N GLY A 241 -5.58 8.88 23.88
CA GLY A 241 -5.26 7.48 24.19
C GLY A 241 -4.02 6.95 23.46
N LEU A 242 -3.67 7.55 22.31
CA LEU A 242 -2.50 7.18 21.51
C LEU A 242 -1.26 8.04 21.79
N GLY A 243 -1.37 9.12 22.57
CA GLY A 243 -0.29 10.11 22.80
C GLY A 243 0.77 9.73 23.82
N GLY A 244 0.75 8.50 24.36
CA GLY A 244 1.71 8.07 25.38
C GLY A 244 3.11 7.79 24.84
N GLY A 245 4.03 8.78 24.95
CA GLY A 245 5.48 8.55 25.08
C GLY A 245 6.41 9.41 24.20
N ALA A 246 7.00 10.47 24.79
CA ALA A 246 8.41 10.89 24.66
C ALA A 246 8.64 12.24 25.39
N ALA A 247 9.15 12.18 26.62
CA ALA A 247 9.78 13.32 27.28
C ALA A 247 11.22 12.92 27.64
N SER A 248 12.16 13.55 26.95
CA SER A 248 13.61 13.36 27.07
C SER A 248 14.16 13.81 28.42
N ALA A 249 15.16 13.07 28.90
CA ALA A 249 15.98 13.40 30.05
C ALA A 249 16.90 14.61 29.78
N SER A 250 17.01 15.54 30.74
CA SER A 250 18.29 16.10 31.24
C SER A 250 18.06 17.20 32.31
N ALA A 251 18.30 16.86 33.59
CA ALA A 251 19.06 17.64 34.58
C ALA A 251 18.96 17.01 35.99
N THR A 252 20.08 16.51 36.52
CA THR A 252 20.31 16.12 37.93
C THR A 252 21.09 17.25 38.63
N PRO A 253 21.34 17.25 39.97
CA PRO A 253 20.78 16.45 41.06
C PRO A 253 20.30 17.29 42.27
N ALA A 254 19.37 16.77 43.08
CA ALA A 254 19.20 17.20 44.45
C ALA A 254 18.92 15.99 45.34
N SER A 255 19.99 15.49 45.92
CA SER A 255 19.99 14.67 47.12
C SER A 255 19.22 15.36 48.24
N GLN A 256 18.24 14.66 48.82
CA GLN A 256 18.14 14.44 50.26
C GLN A 256 16.92 13.58 50.56
N ALA A 257 17.20 12.47 51.24
CA ALA A 257 16.22 11.67 51.93
C ALA A 257 15.36 12.53 52.86
N ILE A 258 14.04 12.46 52.70
CA ILE A 258 13.09 12.73 53.79
C ILE A 258 12.02 11.66 53.70
N GLU A 259 12.22 10.63 54.52
CA GLU A 259 11.20 9.87 55.24
C GLU A 259 9.84 10.62 55.27
N ARG A 260 8.85 10.15 54.51
CA ARG A 260 7.46 10.55 54.70
C ARG A 260 6.63 9.32 55.01
N GLN A 261 6.62 9.04 56.31
CA GLN A 261 5.52 8.41 57.02
C GLN A 261 4.20 9.04 56.55
N ILE A 262 3.35 8.23 55.91
CA ILE A 262 2.02 8.66 55.46
C ILE A 262 1.07 8.42 56.64
N ASP A 263 0.82 9.47 57.42
CA ASP A 263 -0.30 9.50 58.35
C ASP A 263 -1.64 9.57 57.58
N PRO A 264 -2.72 8.97 58.09
CA PRO A 264 -4.03 8.99 57.46
C PRO A 264 -4.56 10.43 57.40
N ALA A 265 -4.87 10.89 56.19
CA ALA A 265 -5.38 12.23 55.93
C ALA A 265 -6.60 12.56 56.82
N SER A 266 -6.42 13.54 57.70
CA SER A 266 -7.48 14.15 58.48
C SER A 266 -8.48 14.85 57.55
N VAL A 267 -9.75 14.48 57.66
CA VAL A 267 -10.86 15.21 57.03
C VAL A 267 -10.97 16.57 57.73
N ALA A 268 -10.70 17.65 56.99
CA ALA A 268 -10.99 19.01 57.47
C ALA A 268 -12.50 19.18 57.68
N PRO A 269 -12.96 19.85 58.75
CA PRO A 269 -14.38 20.05 59.00
C PRO A 269 -14.99 20.97 57.93
N VAL A 270 -16.02 20.47 57.26
CA VAL A 270 -16.86 21.23 56.33
C VAL A 270 -17.55 22.35 57.12
N SER A 271 -17.35 23.59 56.67
CA SER A 271 -18.02 24.78 57.23
C SER A 271 -19.51 24.72 56.87
N VAL A 272 -20.37 24.78 57.88
CA VAL A 272 -21.83 24.67 57.72
C VAL A 272 -22.42 26.08 57.62
N THR A 273 -22.94 26.47 56.46
CA THR A 273 -23.88 27.59 56.37
C THR A 273 -25.25 27.10 56.84
N PRO A 274 -25.87 27.73 57.86
CA PRO A 274 -27.21 27.35 58.30
C PRO A 274 -28.24 27.73 57.22
N VAL A 275 -29.05 26.76 56.80
CA VAL A 275 -30.24 26.99 55.98
C VAL A 275 -31.35 27.51 56.90
N SER A 276 -31.99 28.62 56.55
CA SER A 276 -33.11 29.16 57.34
C SER A 276 -34.41 28.47 56.97
N PHE A 277 -35.02 27.78 57.93
CA PHE A 277 -36.42 27.38 57.82
C PHE A 277 -37.28 28.65 57.87
N THR A 278 -38.10 28.89 56.85
CA THR A 278 -39.17 29.90 56.92
C THR A 278 -40.47 29.14 57.17
N PRO A 279 -40.99 29.16 58.40
CA PRO A 279 -42.20 28.43 58.71
C PRO A 279 -43.40 28.93 57.91
N GLY A 280 -44.34 28.03 57.61
CA GLY A 280 -45.63 28.40 57.04
C GLY A 280 -46.51 29.15 58.05
N SER A 281 -47.70 29.61 57.64
CA SER A 281 -48.63 30.18 58.63
C SER A 281 -49.00 29.15 59.70
N GLY A 282 -48.86 29.55 60.97
CA GLY A 282 -49.21 28.75 62.13
C GLY A 282 -50.69 28.35 62.13
N GLY A 283 -50.99 27.20 62.70
CA GLY A 283 -52.37 26.72 62.75
C GLY A 283 -53.16 27.44 63.86
N ASP A 284 -54.19 28.20 63.49
CA ASP A 284 -54.97 29.03 64.40
C ASP A 284 -56.20 28.32 65.00
N PHE A 285 -56.50 27.07 64.57
CA PHE A 285 -57.64 26.33 65.10
C PHE A 285 -57.43 25.95 66.58
N ARG A 286 -58.44 26.22 67.42
CA ARG A 286 -58.46 25.80 68.82
C ARG A 286 -59.82 25.20 69.18
N PRO A 287 -59.85 24.08 69.94
CA PRO A 287 -61.10 23.59 70.51
C PRO A 287 -61.65 24.62 71.51
N THR A 288 -62.97 24.75 71.53
CA THR A 288 -63.71 25.73 72.34
C THR A 288 -63.92 25.29 73.78
N GLY A 289 -63.91 23.97 74.05
CA GLY A 289 -64.17 23.41 75.38
C GLY A 289 -65.63 23.59 75.84
N ALA A 290 -66.55 23.90 74.94
CA ALA A 290 -67.94 24.17 75.27
C ALA A 290 -68.73 22.88 75.55
N ASP A 291 -69.38 22.79 76.71
CA ASP A 291 -70.14 21.60 77.14
C ASP A 291 -71.56 21.48 76.52
N THR A 292 -71.68 21.90 75.26
CA THR A 292 -72.92 21.75 74.48
C THR A 292 -72.76 20.66 73.42
N ILE A 293 -73.85 20.04 72.96
CA ILE A 293 -73.80 19.03 71.89
C ILE A 293 -73.10 19.60 70.64
N ARG A 294 -73.39 20.86 70.29
CA ARG A 294 -72.74 21.60 69.20
C ARG A 294 -71.25 21.84 69.45
N GLY A 295 -70.88 22.30 70.65
CA GLY A 295 -69.48 22.57 71.03
C GLY A 295 -68.60 21.31 71.01
N ARG A 296 -69.09 20.19 71.56
CA ARG A 296 -68.37 18.92 71.51
C ARG A 296 -68.21 18.40 70.09
N ALA A 297 -69.26 18.50 69.25
CA ALA A 297 -69.18 18.11 67.85
C ALA A 297 -68.20 18.98 67.04
N TYR A 298 -68.14 20.29 67.32
CA TYR A 298 -67.17 21.23 66.77
C TYR A 298 -65.73 20.84 67.14
N ASP A 299 -65.47 20.59 68.43
CA ASP A 299 -64.14 20.29 68.93
C ASP A 299 -63.62 18.96 68.36
N ILE A 300 -64.47 17.91 68.31
CA ILE A 300 -64.10 16.59 67.76
C ILE A 300 -63.81 16.67 66.27
N ALA A 301 -64.72 17.26 65.49
CA ALA A 301 -64.62 17.30 64.03
C ALA A 301 -63.48 18.21 63.58
N GLY A 302 -63.34 19.39 64.21
CA GLY A 302 -62.26 20.32 63.91
C GLY A 302 -60.88 19.79 64.28
N THR A 303 -60.73 19.20 65.47
CA THR A 303 -59.44 18.62 65.90
C THR A 303 -59.00 17.48 64.97
N ARG A 304 -59.92 16.61 64.55
CA ARG A 304 -59.63 15.54 63.60
C ARG A 304 -59.14 16.07 62.26
N THR A 305 -59.87 17.03 61.67
CA THR A 305 -59.49 17.62 60.38
C THR A 305 -58.16 18.36 60.47
N TYR A 306 -57.88 19.03 61.59
CA TYR A 306 -56.59 19.69 61.83
C TYR A 306 -55.43 18.69 61.89
N LEU A 307 -55.59 17.58 62.62
CA LEU A 307 -54.56 16.52 62.72
C LEU A 307 -54.27 15.83 61.39
N GLU A 308 -55.30 15.57 60.57
CA GLU A 308 -55.14 14.99 59.23
C GLU A 308 -54.32 15.93 58.31
N ARG A 309 -54.50 17.25 58.43
CA ARG A 309 -53.69 18.23 57.68
C ARG A 309 -52.27 18.36 58.22
N LEU A 310 -52.11 18.35 59.53
CA LEU A 310 -50.82 18.41 60.21
C LEU A 310 -49.92 17.21 59.85
N ASP A 311 -50.47 15.99 59.74
CA ASP A 311 -49.73 14.81 59.27
C ASP A 311 -49.25 14.96 57.81
N GLY A 312 -50.06 15.61 56.96
CA GLY A 312 -49.66 15.92 55.58
C GLY A 312 -48.47 16.88 55.52
N VAL A 313 -48.49 17.95 56.33
CA VAL A 313 -47.39 18.92 56.45
C VAL A 313 -46.13 18.27 57.02
N LEU A 314 -46.26 17.49 58.10
CA LEU A 314 -45.17 16.71 58.69
C LEU A 314 -44.42 15.88 57.64
N ARG A 315 -45.15 15.07 56.86
CA ARG A 315 -44.52 14.20 55.84
C ARG A 315 -43.84 15.00 54.73
N SER A 316 -44.46 16.11 54.30
CA SER A 316 -43.89 17.00 53.29
C SER A 316 -42.57 17.60 53.75
N ASP A 317 -42.54 18.14 54.97
CA ASP A 317 -41.38 18.86 55.48
C ASP A 317 -40.24 17.89 55.83
N MET A 318 -40.56 16.72 56.39
CA MET A 318 -39.56 15.66 56.62
C MET A 318 -38.97 15.15 55.30
N ARG A 319 -39.79 15.05 54.24
CA ARG A 319 -39.28 14.67 52.91
C ARG A 319 -38.36 15.73 52.35
N ALA A 320 -38.70 17.00 52.48
CA ALA A 320 -37.86 18.10 52.02
C ALA A 320 -36.51 18.14 52.77
N VAL A 321 -36.51 17.91 54.09
CA VAL A 321 -35.28 17.77 54.88
C VAL A 321 -34.45 16.56 54.42
N PHE A 322 -35.10 15.44 54.13
CA PHE A 322 -34.43 14.25 53.61
C PHE A 322 -33.83 14.46 52.21
N ASP A 323 -34.52 15.18 51.32
CA ASP A 323 -33.99 15.46 49.98
C ASP A 323 -32.72 16.32 50.02
N VAL A 324 -32.57 17.20 51.03
CA VAL A 324 -31.38 18.04 51.20
C VAL A 324 -30.25 17.32 51.98
N HIS A 325 -30.58 16.55 53.01
CA HIS A 325 -29.60 15.98 53.94
C HIS A 325 -29.52 14.46 53.97
N GLY A 326 -30.29 13.75 53.14
CA GLY A 326 -30.40 12.29 53.10
C GLY A 326 -29.07 11.56 52.85
N GLU A 327 -28.08 12.24 52.26
CA GLU A 327 -26.76 11.67 52.05
C GLU A 327 -25.87 11.63 53.30
N ASN A 328 -26.15 12.44 54.32
CA ASN A 328 -25.34 12.53 55.52
C ASN A 328 -26.22 12.28 56.76
N PRO A 329 -26.17 11.07 57.36
CA PRO A 329 -27.02 10.69 58.48
C PRO A 329 -26.91 11.61 59.70
N ALA A 330 -25.74 12.21 59.95
CA ALA A 330 -25.53 13.11 61.07
C ALA A 330 -26.19 14.48 60.84
N MET A 331 -26.07 15.02 59.62
CA MET A 331 -26.73 16.27 59.24
C MET A 331 -28.25 16.10 59.15
N LEU A 332 -28.72 14.96 58.63
CA LEU A 332 -30.14 14.61 58.58
C LEU A 332 -30.75 14.57 59.98
N SER A 333 -30.10 13.87 60.92
CA SER A 333 -30.57 13.77 62.31
C SER A 333 -30.66 15.14 62.99
N LYS A 334 -29.71 16.04 62.70
CA LYS A 334 -29.72 17.40 63.25
C LYS A 334 -30.87 18.22 62.67
N ALA A 335 -31.02 18.23 61.34
CA ALA A 335 -32.06 18.99 60.65
C ALA A 335 -33.48 18.52 61.01
N LEU A 336 -33.69 17.21 61.20
CA LEU A 336 -34.97 16.68 61.68
C LEU A 336 -35.27 17.11 63.13
N GLY A 337 -34.26 17.26 63.99
CA GLY A 337 -34.44 17.79 65.34
C GLY A 337 -34.83 19.27 65.36
N GLU A 338 -34.24 20.07 64.46
CA GLU A 338 -34.61 21.48 64.27
C GLU A 338 -36.06 21.59 63.73
N LEU A 339 -36.42 20.74 62.76
CA LEU A 339 -37.79 20.66 62.22
C LEU A 339 -38.82 20.31 63.30
N LYS A 340 -38.52 19.32 64.17
CA LYS A 340 -39.39 18.96 65.30
C LYS A 340 -39.66 20.16 66.19
N THR A 341 -38.63 20.94 66.50
CA THR A 341 -38.72 22.11 67.38
C THR A 341 -39.62 23.17 66.77
N ALA A 342 -39.51 23.43 65.46
CA ALA A 342 -40.36 24.38 64.75
C ALA A 342 -41.84 23.94 64.75
N HIS A 343 -42.12 22.67 64.44
CA HIS A 343 -43.49 22.16 64.42
C HIS A 343 -44.18 22.22 65.79
N LEU A 344 -43.45 21.91 66.86
CA LEU A 344 -43.96 22.00 68.21
C LEU A 344 -44.30 23.43 68.64
N ALA A 345 -43.54 24.42 68.17
CA ALA A 345 -43.77 25.82 68.51
C ALA A 345 -44.98 26.42 67.77
N GLU A 346 -45.27 25.96 66.55
CA GLU A 346 -46.14 26.71 65.64
C GLU A 346 -47.40 25.97 65.18
N HIS A 347 -47.38 24.64 65.16
CA HIS A 347 -48.45 23.83 64.60
C HIS A 347 -49.10 22.90 65.62
N VAL A 348 -48.56 22.82 66.84
CA VAL A 348 -48.97 21.85 67.85
C VAL A 348 -49.41 22.59 69.11
N PHE A 349 -50.62 22.30 69.58
CA PHE A 349 -51.14 22.79 70.86
C PHE A 349 -50.99 21.73 71.97
N PRO A 350 -51.02 22.11 73.26
CA PRO A 350 -50.61 21.24 74.37
C PRO A 350 -51.30 19.87 74.42
N GLU A 351 -52.56 19.80 74.02
CA GLU A 351 -53.40 18.61 74.07
C GLU A 351 -52.97 17.52 73.06
N ILE A 352 -52.30 17.88 71.96
CA ILE A 352 -51.89 16.95 70.90
C ILE A 352 -50.36 16.75 70.83
N ALA A 353 -49.59 17.47 71.63
CA ALA A 353 -48.13 17.40 71.61
C ALA A 353 -47.55 15.99 71.87
N PRO A 354 -48.02 15.21 72.86
CA PRO A 354 -47.46 13.89 73.12
C PRO A 354 -47.63 12.92 71.93
N ASP A 355 -48.81 12.91 71.32
CA ASP A 355 -49.11 12.03 70.18
C ASP A 355 -48.34 12.45 68.93
N TYR A 356 -48.19 13.76 68.73
CA TYR A 356 -47.42 14.31 67.60
C TYR A 356 -45.93 13.96 67.69
N GLU A 357 -45.32 14.09 68.87
CA GLU A 357 -43.91 13.79 69.06
C GLU A 357 -43.56 12.32 68.77
N VAL A 358 -44.44 11.39 69.18
CA VAL A 358 -44.27 9.96 68.90
C VAL A 358 -44.35 9.70 67.40
N ALA A 359 -45.32 10.30 66.71
CA ALA A 359 -45.48 10.17 65.26
C ALA A 359 -44.27 10.74 64.50
N PHE A 360 -43.77 11.91 64.92
CA PHE A 360 -42.58 12.55 64.36
C PHE A 360 -41.35 11.66 64.52
N GLN A 361 -41.08 11.19 65.75
CA GLN A 361 -39.89 10.38 66.04
C GLN A 361 -39.88 9.08 65.22
N ALA A 362 -41.02 8.40 65.13
CA ALA A 362 -41.13 7.16 64.37
C ALA A 362 -40.87 7.34 62.87
N GLN A 363 -41.22 8.49 62.29
CA GLN A 363 -40.89 8.81 60.89
C GLN A 363 -39.42 9.23 60.75
N ALA A 364 -38.88 9.97 61.72
CA ALA A 364 -37.51 10.48 61.69
C ALA A 364 -36.49 9.33 61.76
N ASP A 365 -36.72 8.36 62.65
CA ASP A 365 -35.86 7.19 62.80
C ASP A 365 -35.80 6.35 61.52
N ARG A 366 -36.92 6.21 60.79
CA ARG A 366 -36.95 5.49 59.51
C ARG A 366 -36.08 6.15 58.45
N LEU A 367 -36.18 7.47 58.33
CA LEU A 367 -35.38 8.25 57.37
C LEU A 367 -33.88 8.19 57.72
N VAL A 368 -33.54 8.26 59.01
CA VAL A 368 -32.14 8.17 59.45
C VAL A 368 -31.56 6.77 59.21
N GLU A 369 -32.31 5.69 59.46
CA GLU A 369 -31.86 4.32 59.17
C GLU A 369 -31.71 4.07 57.66
N GLU A 370 -32.60 4.61 56.84
CA GLU A 370 -32.46 4.57 55.38
C GLU A 370 -31.17 5.26 54.91
N ALA A 371 -30.90 6.48 55.39
CA ALA A 371 -29.67 7.21 55.09
C ALA A 371 -28.40 6.44 55.54
N ARG A 372 -28.43 5.80 56.72
CA ARG A 372 -27.33 4.96 57.22
C ARG A 372 -27.08 3.75 56.32
N GLY A 373 -28.14 3.08 55.86
CA GLY A 373 -28.04 1.96 54.92
C GLY A 373 -27.42 2.37 53.58
N GLN A 374 -27.86 3.50 53.02
CA GLN A 374 -27.31 4.05 51.77
C GLN A 374 -25.84 4.48 51.91
N ALA A 375 -25.46 5.08 53.05
CA ALA A 375 -24.08 5.46 53.33
C ALA A 375 -23.13 4.24 53.39
N ARG A 376 -23.56 3.13 54.01
CA ARG A 376 -22.75 1.89 54.06
C ARG A 376 -22.50 1.30 52.68
N ARG A 377 -23.54 1.19 51.85
CA ARG A 377 -23.40 0.68 50.47
C ARG A 377 -22.44 1.51 49.63
N ARG A 378 -22.55 2.85 49.70
CA ARG A 378 -21.63 3.75 49.00
C ARG A 378 -20.19 3.57 49.48
N ALA A 379 -19.96 3.40 50.77
CA ALA A 379 -18.63 3.14 51.31
C ALA A 379 -18.05 1.80 50.83
N GLU A 380 -18.86 0.74 50.76
CA GLU A 380 -18.44 -0.56 50.21
C GLU A 380 -18.11 -0.48 48.71
N GLU A 381 -18.95 0.21 47.92
CA GLU A 381 -18.72 0.44 46.50
C GLU A 381 -17.45 1.27 46.23
N GLN A 382 -17.23 2.33 47.03
CA GLN A 382 -16.03 3.16 46.95
C GLN A 382 -14.77 2.35 47.30
N ASN A 383 -14.79 1.58 48.38
CA ASN A 383 -13.66 0.72 48.77
C ASN A 383 -13.30 -0.30 47.67
N ARG A 384 -14.31 -0.83 46.97
CA ARG A 384 -14.11 -1.73 45.83
C ARG A 384 -13.54 -0.99 44.61
N ALA A 385 -14.03 0.20 44.32
CA ALA A 385 -13.52 1.03 43.22
C ALA A 385 -12.04 1.42 43.46
N ASP A 386 -11.72 1.87 44.67
CA ASP A 386 -10.36 2.25 45.07
C ASP A 386 -9.40 1.06 45.02
N PHE A 387 -9.86 -0.13 45.46
CA PHE A 387 -9.09 -1.36 45.32
C PHE A 387 -8.73 -1.67 43.87
N LEU A 388 -9.71 -1.66 42.97
CA LEU A 388 -9.50 -1.96 41.54
C LEU A 388 -8.58 -0.93 40.87
N GLN A 389 -8.77 0.35 41.19
CA GLN A 389 -7.95 1.44 40.67
C GLN A 389 -6.48 1.28 41.11
N ARG A 390 -6.24 0.98 42.38
CA ARG A 390 -4.88 0.78 42.90
C ARG A 390 -4.21 -0.49 42.35
N THR A 391 -4.98 -1.56 42.14
CA THR A 391 -4.46 -2.77 41.46
C THR A 391 -3.96 -2.44 40.07
N TYR A 392 -4.74 -1.65 39.30
CA TYR A 392 -4.36 -1.23 37.96
C TYR A 392 -3.08 -0.38 37.96
N GLU A 393 -2.96 0.59 38.87
CA GLU A 393 -1.77 1.44 38.98
C GLU A 393 -0.48 0.65 39.27
N LEU A 394 -0.55 -0.30 40.19
CA LEU A 394 0.61 -1.11 40.58
C LEU A 394 1.05 -2.07 39.47
N GLU A 395 0.09 -2.71 38.78
CA GLU A 395 0.39 -3.59 37.65
C GLU A 395 0.91 -2.81 36.42
N GLU A 396 0.42 -1.58 36.21
CA GLU A 396 0.93 -0.68 35.18
C GLU A 396 2.38 -0.23 35.48
N GLU A 397 2.69 0.14 36.72
CA GLU A 397 4.05 0.49 37.15
C GLU A 397 5.03 -0.67 36.88
N LYS A 398 4.65 -1.89 37.28
CA LYS A 398 5.43 -3.10 37.01
C LYS A 398 5.63 -3.34 35.51
N SER A 399 4.57 -3.16 34.72
CA SER A 399 4.63 -3.30 33.25
C SER A 399 5.57 -2.30 32.61
N ARG A 400 5.62 -1.05 33.10
CA ARG A 400 6.56 -0.02 32.63
C ARG A 400 8.01 -0.37 32.96
N LEU A 401 8.27 -0.93 34.15
CA LEU A 401 9.61 -1.39 34.54
C LEU A 401 10.11 -2.56 33.67
N LEU A 402 9.21 -3.50 33.32
CA LEU A 402 9.51 -4.58 32.38
C LEU A 402 9.91 -4.05 31.00
N VAL A 403 9.37 -2.90 30.58
CA VAL A 403 9.72 -2.27 29.31
C VAL A 403 11.12 -1.68 29.34
N SER A 404 11.52 -1.03 30.44
CA SER A 404 12.84 -0.39 30.57
C SER A 404 13.99 -1.37 30.81
N THR A 405 13.69 -2.63 31.08
CA THR A 405 14.67 -3.69 31.42
C THR A 405 15.67 -3.97 30.29
N SER A 406 15.39 -3.61 29.03
CA SER A 406 16.30 -3.79 27.90
C SER A 406 17.57 -2.93 27.94
N ILE A 407 17.70 -2.03 28.93
CA ILE A 407 18.78 -1.05 29.02
C ILE A 407 19.86 -1.48 30.06
N ASP A 408 19.47 -2.11 31.17
CA ASP A 408 20.37 -2.65 32.20
C ASP A 408 19.68 -3.81 32.97
N PRO A 409 20.09 -5.08 32.74
CA PRO A 409 19.42 -6.26 33.31
C PRO A 409 19.54 -6.38 34.84
N ASP A 410 20.65 -5.92 35.42
CA ASP A 410 20.96 -6.12 36.83
C ASP A 410 20.28 -5.04 37.71
N LEU A 411 20.18 -3.80 37.21
CA LEU A 411 19.42 -2.73 37.88
C LEU A 411 17.89 -2.97 37.83
N ALA A 412 17.39 -3.62 36.78
CA ALA A 412 15.96 -3.82 36.58
C ALA A 412 15.33 -4.88 37.51
N MET A 413 16.08 -5.89 37.96
CA MET A 413 15.52 -6.99 38.75
C MET A 413 15.10 -6.55 40.16
N ALA A 414 15.89 -5.70 40.82
CA ALA A 414 15.59 -5.20 42.16
C ALA A 414 14.33 -4.30 42.17
N ASP A 415 14.18 -3.45 41.16
CA ASP A 415 13.02 -2.58 41.00
C ASP A 415 11.74 -3.39 40.69
N LEU A 416 11.85 -4.43 39.85
CA LEU A 416 10.74 -5.35 39.57
C LEU A 416 10.29 -6.12 40.82
N GLN A 417 11.24 -6.59 41.64
CA GLN A 417 10.93 -7.24 42.92
C GLN A 417 10.24 -6.30 43.90
N SER A 418 10.66 -5.03 43.97
CA SER A 418 10.03 -3.99 44.79
C SER A 418 8.60 -3.68 44.33
N ALA A 419 8.38 -3.54 43.01
CA ALA A 419 7.05 -3.35 42.44
C ALA A 419 6.13 -4.54 42.73
N GLN A 420 6.65 -5.77 42.61
CA GLN A 420 5.89 -6.98 42.94
C GLN A 420 5.55 -7.07 44.43
N ALA A 421 6.45 -6.66 45.33
CA ALA A 421 6.17 -6.60 46.77
C ALA A 421 5.04 -5.60 47.08
N SER A 422 4.94 -4.50 46.33
CA SER A 422 3.87 -3.51 46.47
C SER A 422 2.51 -4.08 46.03
N VAL A 423 2.48 -4.88 44.96
CA VAL A 423 1.29 -5.63 44.53
C VAL A 423 0.85 -6.62 45.60
N ASP A 424 1.79 -7.38 46.15
CA ASP A 424 1.50 -8.37 47.19
C ASP A 424 0.93 -7.72 48.46
N ALA A 425 1.53 -6.60 48.90
CA ALA A 425 1.05 -5.82 50.04
C ALA A 425 -0.36 -5.23 49.81
N HIS A 426 -0.69 -4.82 48.58
CA HIS A 426 -2.03 -4.35 48.22
C HIS A 426 -3.08 -5.46 48.33
N TYR A 427 -2.77 -6.67 47.89
CA TYR A 427 -3.65 -7.83 48.07
C TYR A 427 -3.81 -8.22 49.54
N ASP A 428 -2.74 -8.18 50.34
CA ASP A 428 -2.80 -8.41 51.79
C ASP A 428 -3.68 -7.39 52.50
N SER A 429 -3.57 -6.12 52.10
CA SER A 429 -4.43 -5.04 52.59
C SER A 429 -5.90 -5.26 52.26
N ALA A 430 -6.22 -5.79 51.07
CA ALA A 430 -7.58 -6.11 50.68
C ALA A 430 -8.19 -7.27 51.49
N VAL A 431 -7.38 -8.27 51.84
CA VAL A 431 -7.79 -9.35 52.76
C VAL A 431 -8.07 -8.79 54.15
N ALA A 432 -7.19 -7.93 54.68
CA ALA A 432 -7.37 -7.31 55.99
C ALA A 432 -8.63 -6.42 56.09
N ARG A 433 -9.00 -5.75 55.00
CA ARG A 433 -10.24 -4.94 54.90
C ARG A 433 -11.51 -5.77 54.61
N GLY A 434 -11.40 -7.08 54.43
CA GLY A 434 -12.54 -7.93 54.09
C GLY A 434 -13.08 -7.75 52.67
N VAL A 435 -12.30 -7.13 51.77
CA VAL A 435 -12.67 -6.91 50.36
C VAL A 435 -12.45 -8.18 49.50
N MET A 436 -11.53 -9.07 49.93
CA MET A 436 -11.15 -10.29 49.20
C MET A 436 -10.87 -11.45 50.16
N SER A 437 -11.04 -12.69 49.69
CA SER A 437 -10.65 -13.88 50.45
C SER A 437 -9.13 -14.13 50.42
N PRO A 438 -8.53 -14.73 51.47
CA PRO A 438 -7.12 -15.08 51.46
C PRO A 438 -6.71 -16.01 50.31
N VAL A 439 -7.61 -16.91 49.90
CA VAL A 439 -7.36 -17.88 48.82
C VAL A 439 -7.27 -17.18 47.46
N ASP A 440 -8.15 -16.21 47.22
CA ASP A 440 -8.14 -15.43 45.97
C ASP A 440 -6.92 -14.52 45.89
N ALA A 441 -6.52 -13.90 47.01
CA ALA A 441 -5.32 -13.08 47.09
C ALA A 441 -4.06 -13.88 46.74
N GLU A 442 -3.86 -15.07 47.35
CA GLU A 442 -2.71 -15.93 47.05
C GLU A 442 -2.70 -16.47 45.62
N LYS A 443 -3.86 -16.62 44.99
CA LYS A 443 -3.94 -16.97 43.57
C LYS A 443 -3.48 -15.81 42.69
N LEU A 444 -3.95 -14.59 42.97
CA LEU A 444 -3.63 -13.40 42.18
C LEU A 444 -2.16 -12.98 42.33
N LYS A 445 -1.59 -13.05 43.54
CA LYS A 445 -0.15 -12.81 43.76
C LYS A 445 0.72 -13.76 42.93
N ARG A 446 0.40 -15.06 42.93
CA ARG A 446 1.12 -16.07 42.13
C ARG A 446 1.01 -15.79 40.63
N GLN A 447 -0.18 -15.43 40.15
CA GLN A 447 -0.37 -15.05 38.76
C GLN A 447 0.49 -13.82 38.39
N SER A 448 0.43 -12.77 39.22
CA SER A 448 1.17 -11.51 39.02
C SER A 448 2.69 -11.74 38.97
N ARG A 449 3.24 -12.58 39.86
CA ARG A 449 4.66 -13.00 39.84
C ARG A 449 5.02 -13.78 38.57
N SER A 450 4.18 -14.74 38.17
CA SER A 450 4.44 -15.53 36.96
C SER A 450 4.45 -14.66 35.70
N GLU A 451 3.56 -13.68 35.60
CA GLU A 451 3.51 -12.74 34.47
C GLU A 451 4.74 -11.83 34.42
N MET A 452 5.25 -11.41 35.58
CA MET A 452 6.50 -10.63 35.67
C MET A 452 7.70 -11.42 35.15
N VAL A 453 7.89 -12.65 35.62
CA VAL A 453 9.00 -13.51 35.20
C VAL A 453 8.91 -13.84 33.71
N GLU A 454 7.71 -14.14 33.21
CA GLU A 454 7.46 -14.35 31.78
C GLU A 454 7.84 -13.12 30.95
N GLY A 455 7.41 -11.91 31.37
CA GLY A 455 7.75 -10.66 30.69
C GLY A 455 9.24 -10.37 30.67
N PHE A 456 9.94 -10.61 31.78
CA PHE A 456 11.38 -10.37 31.90
C PHE A 456 12.20 -11.20 30.90
N TYR A 457 11.98 -12.51 30.86
CA TYR A 457 12.74 -13.40 29.98
C TYR A 457 12.41 -13.19 28.49
N LEU A 458 11.16 -12.89 28.16
CA LEU A 458 10.81 -12.57 26.76
C LEU A 458 11.48 -11.29 26.28
N ARG A 459 11.60 -10.27 27.14
CA ARG A 459 12.32 -9.01 26.83
C ARG A 459 13.81 -9.25 26.60
N GLN A 460 14.43 -10.05 27.45
CA GLN A 460 15.83 -10.43 27.28
C GLN A 460 16.04 -11.21 25.97
N ALA A 461 15.16 -12.17 25.67
CA ALA A 461 15.21 -12.94 24.43
C ALA A 461 14.99 -12.09 23.17
N ASP A 462 14.18 -11.02 23.23
CA ASP A 462 13.91 -10.14 22.09
C ASP A 462 15.17 -9.45 21.56
N THR A 463 16.14 -9.18 22.44
CA THR A 463 17.44 -8.58 22.09
C THR A 463 18.43 -9.55 21.44
N LEU A 464 18.14 -10.85 21.45
CA LEU A 464 18.99 -11.89 20.90
C LEU A 464 18.59 -12.25 19.45
N ASP A 465 19.51 -12.83 18.70
CA ASP A 465 19.23 -13.51 17.44
C ASP A 465 18.57 -14.89 17.68
N ALA A 466 18.12 -15.55 16.63
CA ALA A 466 17.36 -16.80 16.78
C ALA A 466 18.12 -17.90 17.53
N ASP A 467 19.44 -18.01 17.34
CA ASP A 467 20.28 -19.02 17.99
C ASP A 467 20.62 -18.63 19.44
N GLY A 468 20.77 -17.33 19.71
CA GLY A 468 20.83 -16.78 21.06
C GLY A 468 19.55 -17.06 21.85
N VAL A 469 18.37 -16.89 21.26
CA VAL A 469 17.08 -17.26 21.89
C VAL A 469 17.02 -18.77 22.17
N ALA A 470 17.47 -19.61 21.24
CA ALA A 470 17.47 -21.06 21.43
C ALA A 470 18.41 -21.49 22.59
N THR A 471 19.60 -20.88 22.66
CA THR A 471 20.59 -21.12 23.73
C THR A 471 20.07 -20.64 25.08
N MET A 472 19.44 -19.46 25.13
CA MET A 472 18.81 -18.93 26.33
C MET A 472 17.69 -19.86 26.83
N ARG A 473 16.84 -20.36 25.92
CA ARG A 473 15.78 -21.31 26.25
C ARG A 473 16.34 -22.60 26.86
N GLU A 474 17.41 -23.16 26.29
CA GLU A 474 18.06 -24.37 26.84
C GLU A 474 18.63 -24.14 28.25
N ALA A 475 19.28 -23.00 28.48
CA ALA A 475 19.77 -22.63 29.81
C ALA A 475 18.62 -22.50 30.83
N MET A 476 17.54 -21.82 30.45
CA MET A 476 16.35 -21.68 31.30
C MET A 476 15.67 -23.02 31.58
N GLN A 477 15.65 -23.94 30.62
CA GLN A 477 15.09 -25.28 30.82
C GLN A 477 15.88 -26.06 31.87
N ALA A 478 17.21 -25.94 31.86
CA ALA A 478 18.07 -26.53 32.88
C ALA A 478 17.83 -25.90 34.27
N ASP A 479 17.59 -24.58 34.33
CA ASP A 479 17.28 -23.88 35.58
C ASP A 479 15.90 -24.26 36.14
N TYR A 480 14.89 -24.41 35.27
CA TYR A 480 13.57 -24.90 35.67
C TYR A 480 13.64 -26.32 36.24
N ALA A 481 14.34 -27.23 35.54
CA ALA A 481 14.52 -28.61 35.98
C ALA A 481 15.28 -28.72 37.33
N ALA A 482 16.19 -27.78 37.60
CA ALA A 482 16.93 -27.69 38.85
C ALA A 482 16.15 -26.97 39.98
N GLY A 483 14.95 -26.46 39.73
CA GLY A 483 14.16 -25.69 40.70
C GLY A 483 14.74 -24.31 41.01
N ARG A 484 15.57 -23.75 40.12
CA ARG A 484 16.21 -22.43 40.29
C ARG A 484 15.36 -21.27 39.78
N LEU A 485 14.26 -21.53 39.07
CA LEU A 485 13.29 -20.52 38.65
C LEU A 485 12.18 -20.33 39.70
N GLU A 486 12.49 -19.53 40.72
CA GLU A 486 11.53 -19.25 41.80
C GLU A 486 10.29 -18.51 41.28
N GLY A 487 9.09 -18.97 41.68
CA GLY A 487 7.83 -18.34 41.28
C GLY A 487 7.26 -18.76 39.92
N VAL A 488 7.92 -19.65 39.18
CA VAL A 488 7.42 -20.23 37.92
C VAL A 488 6.86 -21.64 38.17
N ASP A 489 5.57 -21.82 37.94
CA ASP A 489 4.94 -23.14 37.98
C ASP A 489 4.97 -23.83 36.60
N ALA A 490 4.47 -25.08 36.53
CA ALA A 490 4.44 -25.84 35.29
C ALA A 490 3.64 -25.17 34.16
N ALA A 491 2.60 -24.41 34.50
CA ALA A 491 1.83 -23.68 33.51
C ALA A 491 2.58 -22.44 33.01
N GLY A 492 3.28 -21.73 33.89
CA GLY A 492 4.16 -20.61 33.58
C GLY A 492 5.34 -21.01 32.70
N TRP A 493 6.03 -22.10 33.05
CA TRP A 493 7.12 -22.63 32.25
C TRP A 493 6.68 -22.97 30.82
N ASN A 494 5.56 -23.70 30.66
CA ASN A 494 5.03 -24.04 29.34
C ASN A 494 4.72 -22.79 28.48
N ARG A 495 4.24 -21.70 29.08
CA ARG A 495 4.01 -20.43 28.36
C ARG A 495 5.32 -19.80 27.90
N ILE A 496 6.32 -19.73 28.78
CA ILE A 496 7.64 -19.18 28.48
C ILE A 496 8.30 -19.98 27.35
N ASP A 497 8.37 -21.31 27.48
CA ASP A 497 8.99 -22.20 26.50
C ASP A 497 8.33 -22.12 25.11
N THR A 498 6.99 -22.10 25.09
CA THR A 498 6.22 -21.95 23.84
C THR A 498 6.51 -20.61 23.17
N ARG A 499 6.54 -19.51 23.93
CA ARG A 499 6.80 -18.18 23.38
C ARG A 499 8.24 -17.99 22.93
N LEU A 500 9.22 -18.51 23.66
CA LEU A 500 10.62 -18.48 23.23
C LEU A 500 10.85 -19.30 21.96
N THR A 501 10.22 -20.46 21.86
CA THR A 501 10.26 -21.29 20.64
C THR A 501 9.66 -20.54 19.45
N ALA A 502 8.47 -19.97 19.61
CA ALA A 502 7.83 -19.16 18.57
C ALA A 502 8.66 -17.92 18.18
N LEU A 503 9.29 -17.25 19.15
CA LEU A 503 10.16 -16.10 18.90
C LEU A 503 11.38 -16.49 18.06
N ALA A 504 12.06 -17.60 18.41
CA ALA A 504 13.19 -18.11 17.63
C ALA A 504 12.78 -18.49 16.20
N GLU A 505 11.65 -19.18 16.02
CA GLU A 505 11.14 -19.53 14.69
C GLU A 505 10.76 -18.30 13.85
N ASN A 506 10.11 -17.31 14.45
CA ASN A 506 9.76 -16.06 13.79
C ASN A 506 11.00 -15.29 13.34
N LYS A 507 12.02 -15.17 14.21
CA LYS A 507 13.30 -14.54 13.86
C LYS A 507 13.99 -15.26 12.70
N ARG A 508 14.08 -16.61 12.72
CA ARG A 508 14.62 -17.39 11.58
C ARG A 508 13.84 -17.19 10.28
N SER A 509 12.52 -17.10 10.37
CA SER A 509 11.67 -16.85 9.20
C SER A 509 11.92 -15.47 8.60
N GLN A 510 12.01 -14.44 9.45
CA GLN A 510 12.32 -13.07 9.03
C GLN A 510 13.69 -12.98 8.36
N ASP A 511 14.71 -13.63 8.93
CA ASP A 511 16.07 -13.65 8.35
C ASP A 511 16.08 -14.28 6.94
N ARG A 512 15.36 -15.40 6.75
CA ARG A 512 15.21 -16.05 5.44
C ARG A 512 14.48 -15.18 4.43
N GLN A 513 13.42 -14.48 4.85
CA GLN A 513 12.69 -13.56 3.99
C GLN A 513 13.56 -12.39 3.56
N ALA A 514 14.31 -11.80 4.49
CA ALA A 514 15.26 -10.73 4.21
C ALA A 514 16.36 -11.19 3.23
N ALA A 515 16.92 -12.38 3.43
CA ALA A 515 17.93 -12.96 2.54
C ALA A 515 17.37 -13.22 1.13
N THR A 516 16.15 -13.76 1.01
CA THR A 516 15.49 -14.00 -0.28
C THR A 516 15.22 -12.68 -1.02
N ALA A 517 14.76 -11.65 -0.31
CA ALA A 517 14.53 -10.33 -0.88
C ALA A 517 15.84 -9.66 -1.34
N LEU A 518 16.93 -9.88 -0.60
CA LEU A 518 18.27 -9.41 -0.98
C LEU A 518 18.76 -10.11 -2.26
N ALA A 519 18.65 -11.44 -2.32
CA ALA A 519 19.03 -12.25 -3.49
C ALA A 519 18.34 -11.74 -4.76
N LYS A 520 17.00 -11.58 -4.68
CA LYS A 520 16.19 -11.13 -5.80
C LYS A 520 16.61 -9.75 -6.30
N ARG A 521 16.85 -8.80 -5.39
CA ARG A 521 17.33 -7.45 -5.76
C ARG A 521 18.70 -7.51 -6.44
N GLY A 522 19.61 -8.32 -5.92
CA GLY A 522 20.93 -8.54 -6.52
C GLY A 522 20.85 -9.13 -7.92
N ASP A 523 20.04 -10.16 -8.11
CA ASP A 523 19.80 -10.80 -9.42
C ASP A 523 19.16 -9.84 -10.42
N ASP A 524 18.19 -9.03 -9.98
CA ASP A 524 17.54 -8.01 -10.83
C ASP A 524 18.53 -6.90 -11.26
N ILE A 525 19.46 -6.51 -10.39
CA ILE A 525 20.55 -5.57 -10.72
C ILE A 525 21.51 -6.22 -11.74
N ALA A 526 22.00 -7.43 -11.44
CA ALA A 526 22.93 -8.13 -12.32
C ALA A 526 22.34 -8.37 -13.72
N ALA A 527 21.07 -8.76 -13.80
CA ALA A 527 20.36 -8.96 -15.06
C ALA A 527 20.22 -7.66 -15.87
N ARG A 528 19.91 -6.52 -15.23
CA ARG A 528 19.86 -5.21 -15.90
C ARG A 528 21.23 -4.81 -16.46
N ILE A 529 22.30 -5.02 -15.70
CA ILE A 529 23.66 -4.73 -16.13
C ILE A 529 24.04 -5.61 -17.33
N ALA A 530 23.75 -6.92 -17.25
CA ALA A 530 24.00 -7.86 -18.34
C ALA A 530 23.24 -7.47 -19.62
N ALA A 531 21.98 -7.04 -19.49
CA ALA A 531 21.16 -6.52 -20.60
C ALA A 531 21.64 -5.15 -21.14
N GLY A 532 22.59 -4.50 -20.46
CA GLY A 532 23.24 -3.27 -20.91
C GLY A 532 22.65 -1.98 -20.37
N HIS A 533 21.81 -2.06 -19.35
CA HIS A 533 21.29 -0.88 -18.70
C HIS A 533 22.33 -0.30 -17.72
N GLN A 534 22.39 1.02 -17.64
CA GLN A 534 23.09 1.68 -16.55
C GLN A 534 22.29 1.51 -15.26
N VAL A 535 22.97 1.08 -14.20
CA VAL A 535 22.40 1.00 -12.84
C VAL A 535 23.09 2.06 -11.98
N ASP A 536 22.32 2.72 -11.13
CA ASP A 536 22.81 3.75 -10.22
C ASP A 536 23.75 3.14 -9.16
N GLU A 537 24.92 3.75 -8.95
CA GLU A 537 25.89 3.33 -7.93
C GLU A 537 25.29 3.39 -6.51
N ALA A 538 24.31 4.29 -6.28
CA ALA A 538 23.58 4.35 -5.01
C ALA A 538 22.74 3.09 -4.77
N GLU A 539 22.22 2.45 -5.83
CA GLU A 539 21.45 1.21 -5.73
C GLU A 539 22.35 0.04 -5.32
N ILE A 540 23.52 -0.08 -5.97
CA ILE A 540 24.53 -1.09 -5.63
C ILE A 540 25.08 -0.86 -4.22
N SER A 541 25.31 0.39 -3.82
CA SER A 541 25.78 0.75 -2.48
C SER A 541 24.77 0.37 -1.38
N ARG A 542 23.47 0.57 -1.63
CA ARG A 542 22.42 0.12 -0.71
C ARG A 542 22.36 -1.39 -0.60
N LEU A 543 22.51 -2.12 -1.71
CA LEU A 543 22.57 -3.58 -1.69
C LEU A 543 23.74 -4.08 -0.83
N ARG A 544 24.93 -3.46 -0.98
CA ARG A 544 26.11 -3.77 -0.16
C ARG A 544 25.89 -3.48 1.33
N LEU A 545 25.23 -2.38 1.65
CA LEU A 545 24.91 -2.03 3.04
C LEU A 545 23.94 -3.04 3.66
N ASP A 546 22.83 -3.34 2.97
CA ASP A 546 21.83 -4.31 3.42
C ASP A 546 22.47 -5.70 3.63
N ALA A 547 23.35 -6.12 2.72
CA ALA A 547 24.14 -7.35 2.82
C ALA A 547 25.02 -7.40 4.06
N SER A 548 25.72 -6.30 4.39
CA SER A 548 26.62 -6.23 5.53
C SER A 548 25.92 -6.32 6.90
N THR A 549 24.60 -6.10 6.94
CA THR A 549 23.81 -6.08 8.18
C THR A 549 23.10 -7.41 8.52
N ASN A 550 23.21 -8.45 7.68
CA ASN A 550 22.50 -9.71 7.86
C ASN A 550 23.46 -10.93 7.87
N SER A 551 23.61 -11.57 9.03
CA SER A 551 24.53 -12.70 9.25
C SER A 551 24.10 -14.01 8.56
N VAL A 552 22.81 -14.20 8.31
CA VAL A 552 22.24 -15.41 7.68
C VAL A 552 22.19 -15.27 6.14
N GLY A 553 22.41 -14.05 5.62
CA GLY A 553 22.38 -13.72 4.20
C GLY A 553 23.74 -13.53 3.51
N SER A 554 24.87 -13.69 4.22
CA SER A 554 26.21 -13.36 3.66
C SER A 554 26.53 -14.11 2.37
N ALA A 555 26.37 -15.44 2.33
CA ALA A 555 26.68 -16.23 1.14
C ALA A 555 25.77 -15.91 -0.06
N ILE A 556 24.51 -15.57 0.20
CA ILE A 556 23.53 -15.14 -0.82
C ILE A 556 23.90 -13.75 -1.35
N ALA A 557 24.31 -12.84 -0.46
CA ALA A 557 24.80 -11.53 -0.84
C ALA A 557 26.10 -11.63 -1.64
N ASP A 558 27.02 -12.52 -1.25
CA ASP A 558 28.26 -12.78 -1.97
C ASP A 558 27.98 -13.30 -3.38
N GLU A 559 27.02 -14.23 -3.53
CA GLU A 559 26.56 -14.71 -4.84
C GLU A 559 26.02 -13.55 -5.70
N SER A 560 25.12 -12.73 -5.14
CA SER A 560 24.55 -11.57 -5.83
C SER A 560 25.63 -10.56 -6.24
N MET A 561 26.58 -10.27 -5.36
CA MET A 561 27.68 -9.34 -5.65
C MET A 561 28.60 -9.89 -6.73
N ALA A 562 28.93 -11.18 -6.68
CA ALA A 562 29.75 -11.82 -7.72
C ALA A 562 29.08 -11.74 -9.10
N LYS A 563 27.76 -11.93 -9.18
CA LYS A 563 26.97 -11.76 -10.42
C LYS A 563 27.00 -10.32 -10.93
N ILE A 564 26.83 -9.33 -10.05
CA ILE A 564 26.89 -7.90 -10.40
C ILE A 564 28.28 -7.53 -10.93
N ASP A 565 29.33 -7.99 -10.25
CA ASP A 565 30.71 -7.68 -10.60
C ASP A 565 31.08 -8.26 -11.97
N ILE A 566 30.73 -9.53 -12.24
CA ILE A 566 31.01 -10.13 -13.55
C ILE A 566 30.20 -9.48 -14.68
N ALA A 567 28.91 -9.21 -14.44
CA ALA A 567 28.06 -8.51 -15.42
C ALA A 567 28.62 -7.13 -15.76
N SER A 568 29.10 -6.40 -14.74
CA SER A 568 29.73 -5.09 -14.91
C SER A 568 31.06 -5.18 -15.65
N ALA A 569 31.91 -6.15 -15.28
CA ALA A 569 33.22 -6.34 -15.86
C ALA A 569 33.17 -6.66 -17.36
N ILE A 570 32.23 -7.50 -17.80
CA ILE A 570 32.14 -7.91 -19.21
C ILE A 570 31.33 -6.94 -20.08
N ARG A 571 30.64 -5.98 -19.46
CA ARG A 571 29.70 -5.07 -20.12
C ARG A 571 30.32 -4.35 -21.30
N ASP A 572 31.50 -3.78 -21.10
CA ASP A 572 32.15 -2.88 -22.07
C ASP A 572 33.32 -3.54 -22.80
N LEU A 573 33.68 -4.78 -22.43
CA LEU A 573 34.77 -5.51 -23.04
C LEU A 573 34.40 -6.04 -24.45
N PRO A 574 35.38 -6.15 -25.37
CA PRO A 574 35.22 -6.90 -26.61
C PRO A 574 34.88 -8.38 -26.34
N PRO A 575 34.13 -9.08 -27.22
CA PRO A 575 33.76 -10.48 -27.07
C PRO A 575 34.90 -11.42 -26.68
N ALA A 576 36.07 -11.28 -27.32
CA ALA A 576 37.23 -12.13 -27.03
C ALA A 576 37.79 -11.91 -25.62
N GLU A 577 37.76 -10.68 -25.12
CA GLU A 577 38.24 -10.36 -23.78
C GLU A 577 37.20 -10.68 -22.71
N ALA A 578 35.92 -10.42 -23.00
CA ALA A 578 34.79 -10.86 -22.19
C ALA A 578 34.80 -12.38 -21.99
N ALA A 579 35.04 -13.16 -23.05
CA ALA A 579 35.15 -14.62 -22.97
C ALA A 579 36.24 -15.07 -21.99
N ARG A 580 37.45 -14.48 -22.08
CA ARG A 580 38.55 -14.76 -21.14
C ARG A 580 38.19 -14.37 -19.70
N ARG A 581 37.52 -13.25 -19.51
CA ARG A 581 37.10 -12.79 -18.17
C ARG A 581 36.04 -13.71 -17.54
N VAL A 582 35.10 -14.21 -18.36
CA VAL A 582 34.07 -15.17 -17.95
C VAL A 582 34.71 -16.51 -17.58
N GLU A 583 35.59 -17.04 -18.42
CA GLU A 583 36.30 -18.30 -18.15
C GLU A 583 37.11 -18.21 -16.84
N ALA A 584 37.87 -17.11 -16.66
CA ALA A 584 38.62 -16.88 -15.42
C ALA A 584 37.70 -16.82 -14.18
N PHE A 585 36.56 -16.12 -14.30
CA PHE A 585 35.58 -16.01 -13.22
C PHE A 585 34.90 -17.36 -12.92
N GLN A 586 34.52 -18.12 -13.94
CA GLN A 586 33.93 -19.45 -13.78
C GLN A 586 34.89 -20.39 -13.05
N ASN A 587 36.17 -20.40 -13.43
CA ASN A 587 37.19 -21.20 -12.75
C ASN A 587 37.37 -20.80 -11.28
N GLU A 588 37.38 -19.49 -10.98
CA GLU A 588 37.46 -18.96 -9.62
C GLU A 588 36.26 -19.38 -8.76
N GLN A 589 35.03 -19.20 -9.28
CA GLN A 589 33.81 -19.52 -8.55
C GLN A 589 33.60 -21.03 -8.36
N LEU A 590 33.93 -21.85 -9.36
CA LEU A 590 33.85 -23.31 -9.25
C LEU A 590 34.89 -23.88 -8.28
N ALA A 591 36.06 -23.23 -8.14
CA ALA A 591 37.09 -23.63 -7.18
C ALA A 591 36.68 -23.46 -5.71
N LEU A 592 35.65 -22.64 -5.43
CA LEU A 592 35.09 -22.50 -4.08
C LEU A 592 34.38 -23.78 -3.59
N GLY A 593 33.91 -24.63 -4.51
CA GLY A 593 33.20 -25.87 -4.17
C GLY A 593 31.83 -25.66 -3.51
N THR A 594 31.23 -24.48 -3.65
CA THR A 594 29.92 -24.12 -3.08
C THR A 594 28.82 -24.13 -4.16
N GLU A 595 27.57 -24.33 -3.76
CA GLU A 595 26.43 -24.25 -4.69
C GLU A 595 26.24 -22.82 -5.22
N GLU A 596 26.49 -21.82 -4.36
CA GLU A 596 26.46 -20.39 -4.68
C GLU A 596 27.47 -20.06 -5.79
N GLY A 597 28.71 -20.54 -5.66
CA GLY A 597 29.76 -20.35 -6.68
C GLY A 597 29.39 -20.99 -8.02
N ALA A 598 28.78 -22.18 -7.99
CA ALA A 598 28.29 -22.83 -9.21
C ALA A 598 27.18 -22.02 -9.92
N ARG A 599 26.25 -21.42 -9.16
CA ARG A 599 25.20 -20.54 -9.72
C ARG A 599 25.78 -19.24 -10.29
N ALA A 600 26.74 -18.62 -9.61
CA ALA A 600 27.43 -17.44 -10.13
C ALA A 600 28.19 -17.73 -11.43
N ALA A 601 28.88 -18.89 -11.51
CA ALA A 601 29.58 -19.33 -12.71
C ALA A 601 28.62 -19.57 -13.89
N ALA A 602 27.46 -20.18 -13.65
CA ALA A 602 26.43 -20.37 -14.67
C ALA A 602 25.90 -19.03 -15.20
N PHE A 603 25.58 -18.10 -14.29
CA PHE A 603 25.13 -16.75 -14.65
C PHE A 603 26.14 -16.02 -15.55
N ALA A 604 27.45 -16.13 -15.27
CA ALA A 604 28.48 -15.50 -16.09
C ALA A 604 28.46 -16.00 -17.56
N GLY A 605 28.23 -17.30 -17.77
CA GLY A 605 28.10 -17.89 -19.11
C GLY A 605 26.84 -17.41 -19.83
N ASP A 606 25.72 -17.32 -19.12
CA ASP A 606 24.45 -16.81 -19.66
C ASP A 606 24.55 -15.33 -20.03
N ALA A 607 25.14 -14.50 -19.16
CA ALA A 607 25.37 -13.08 -19.40
C ALA A 607 26.26 -12.84 -20.63
N PHE A 608 27.31 -13.65 -20.79
CA PHE A 608 28.15 -13.62 -21.98
C PHE A 608 27.37 -14.00 -23.25
N THR A 609 26.60 -15.08 -23.19
CA THR A 609 25.77 -15.52 -24.33
C THR A 609 24.77 -14.46 -24.75
N GLN A 610 24.11 -13.81 -23.78
CA GLN A 610 23.19 -12.70 -24.03
C GLN A 610 23.90 -11.51 -24.68
N LYS A 611 25.11 -11.16 -24.23
CA LYS A 611 25.94 -10.12 -24.85
C LYS A 611 26.23 -10.43 -26.32
N ILE A 612 26.67 -11.66 -26.63
CA ILE A 612 26.99 -12.05 -28.01
C ILE A 612 25.75 -11.94 -28.89
N ARG A 613 24.63 -12.52 -28.46
CA ARG A 613 23.36 -12.42 -29.23
C ARG A 613 22.93 -10.98 -29.47
N ALA A 614 23.09 -10.10 -28.49
CA ALA A 614 22.71 -8.70 -28.62
C ALA A 614 23.63 -7.93 -29.59
N LEU A 615 24.94 -8.20 -29.55
CA LEU A 615 25.90 -7.62 -30.50
C LEU A 615 25.71 -8.16 -31.93
N GLU A 616 25.33 -9.43 -32.09
CA GLU A 616 25.02 -10.00 -33.41
C GLU A 616 23.72 -9.45 -33.99
N ALA A 617 22.69 -9.26 -33.15
CA ALA A 617 21.37 -8.81 -33.58
C ALA A 617 21.32 -7.31 -33.88
N ASP A 618 21.82 -6.48 -32.96
CA ASP A 618 21.76 -5.01 -33.06
C ASP A 618 22.88 -4.35 -32.23
N PRO A 619 24.09 -4.27 -32.78
CA PRO A 619 25.24 -3.75 -32.06
C PRO A 619 25.13 -2.24 -31.79
N ILE A 620 24.42 -1.48 -32.65
CA ILE A 620 24.21 -0.03 -32.45
C ILE A 620 23.31 0.19 -31.24
N THR A 621 22.13 -0.44 -31.18
CA THR A 621 21.24 -0.32 -30.01
C THR A 621 21.91 -0.85 -28.74
N TYR A 622 22.73 -1.90 -28.85
CA TYR A 622 23.53 -2.38 -27.72
C TYR A 622 24.49 -1.31 -27.19
N ALA A 623 25.14 -0.54 -28.06
CA ALA A 623 26.02 0.57 -27.69
C ALA A 623 25.24 1.81 -27.19
N GLU A 624 24.07 2.12 -27.76
CA GLU A 624 23.19 3.23 -27.34
C GLU A 624 22.73 3.06 -25.89
N ARG A 625 22.27 1.86 -25.51
CA ARG A 625 21.82 1.57 -24.13
C ARG A 625 22.90 1.81 -23.09
N ARG A 626 24.17 1.77 -23.51
CA ARG A 626 25.35 1.99 -22.68
C ARG A 626 25.87 3.43 -22.73
N GLY A 627 25.23 4.30 -23.53
CA GLY A 627 25.65 5.69 -23.72
C GLY A 627 26.96 5.82 -24.50
N LEU A 628 27.37 4.79 -25.25
CA LEU A 628 28.61 4.79 -26.03
C LEU A 628 28.47 5.47 -27.38
N VAL A 629 27.23 5.50 -27.90
CA VAL A 629 26.86 6.24 -29.11
C VAL A 629 25.59 7.02 -28.84
N GLU A 630 25.41 8.12 -29.56
CA GLU A 630 24.26 8.99 -29.42
C GLU A 630 22.99 8.33 -29.97
N SER A 631 21.92 8.30 -29.17
CA SER A 631 20.62 7.79 -29.62
C SER A 631 19.97 8.72 -30.67
N ASP A 632 19.23 8.15 -31.61
CA ASP A 632 18.44 8.88 -32.60
C ASP A 632 17.00 8.35 -32.70
N GLN A 633 16.13 9.11 -33.37
CA GLN A 633 14.73 8.73 -33.60
C GLN A 633 14.55 7.67 -34.71
N GLY A 634 15.66 7.14 -35.27
CA GLY A 634 15.65 6.22 -36.40
C GLY A 634 14.93 6.79 -37.62
N LEU A 635 14.38 5.88 -38.43
CA LEU A 635 13.61 6.24 -39.63
C LEU A 635 12.35 7.07 -39.32
N ALA A 636 11.81 7.02 -38.10
CA ALA A 636 10.62 7.79 -37.73
C ALA A 636 10.86 9.31 -37.66
N GLY A 637 12.12 9.75 -37.48
CA GLY A 637 12.50 11.16 -37.48
C GLY A 637 12.84 11.73 -38.86
N VAL A 638 12.69 10.93 -39.93
CA VAL A 638 13.06 11.33 -41.29
C VAL A 638 11.92 12.09 -41.96
N GLU A 639 12.11 13.38 -42.20
CA GLU A 639 11.10 14.23 -42.87
C GLU A 639 11.38 14.42 -44.36
N ASN A 640 12.65 14.34 -44.78
CA ASN A 640 13.08 14.64 -46.15
C ASN A 640 14.37 13.88 -46.52
N PRO A 641 14.73 13.81 -47.82
CA PRO A 641 15.92 13.08 -48.28
C PRO A 641 17.24 13.57 -47.66
N ALA A 642 17.40 14.88 -47.39
CA ALA A 642 18.63 15.39 -46.78
C ALA A 642 18.80 14.92 -45.32
N GLY A 643 17.72 14.95 -44.53
CA GLY A 643 17.70 14.39 -43.18
C GLY A 643 17.93 12.87 -43.20
N PHE A 644 17.42 12.18 -44.21
CA PHE A 644 17.68 10.75 -44.39
C PHE A 644 19.16 10.46 -44.67
N ALA A 645 19.79 11.20 -45.58
CA ALA A 645 21.22 11.05 -45.87
C ALA A 645 22.08 11.31 -44.61
N GLN A 646 21.72 12.30 -43.80
CA GLN A 646 22.39 12.57 -42.51
C GLN A 646 22.24 11.42 -41.52
N LEU A 647 21.04 10.83 -41.42
CA LEU A 647 20.80 9.65 -40.58
C LEU A 647 21.70 8.49 -41.05
N ILE A 648 21.70 8.16 -42.34
CA ILE A 648 22.53 7.06 -42.87
C ILE A 648 24.02 7.31 -42.65
N ALA A 649 24.50 8.54 -42.87
CA ALA A 649 25.90 8.89 -42.59
C ALA A 649 26.24 8.74 -41.09
N LYS A 650 25.32 9.14 -40.20
CA LYS A 650 25.46 8.93 -38.76
C LYS A 650 25.52 7.44 -38.43
N ARG A 651 24.66 6.61 -39.03
CA ARG A 651 24.64 5.14 -38.85
C ARG A 651 25.91 4.47 -39.30
N ALA A 652 26.42 4.83 -40.48
CA ALA A 652 27.70 4.39 -40.98
C ALA A 652 28.83 4.63 -39.96
N ASN A 653 28.93 5.86 -39.45
CA ASN A 653 29.96 6.21 -38.47
C ASN A 653 29.78 5.49 -37.12
N GLN A 654 28.53 5.31 -36.67
CA GLN A 654 28.24 4.55 -35.45
C GLN A 654 28.59 3.06 -35.61
N ALA A 655 28.23 2.45 -36.74
CA ALA A 655 28.53 1.06 -37.03
C ALA A 655 30.04 0.80 -37.00
N ASP A 656 30.83 1.68 -37.61
CA ASP A 656 32.29 1.60 -37.56
C ASP A 656 32.84 1.75 -36.14
N ALA A 657 32.39 2.77 -35.40
CA ALA A 657 32.85 2.99 -34.03
C ALA A 657 32.51 1.80 -33.10
N VAL A 658 31.34 1.19 -33.30
CA VAL A 658 30.90 0.01 -32.55
C VAL A 658 31.67 -1.24 -32.99
N SER A 659 31.88 -1.40 -34.30
CA SER A 659 32.71 -2.46 -34.91
C SER A 659 34.14 -2.42 -34.37
N ASP A 660 34.79 -1.26 -34.39
CA ASP A 660 36.16 -1.05 -33.88
C ASP A 660 36.25 -1.36 -32.39
N ARG A 661 35.24 -0.95 -31.62
CA ARG A 661 35.22 -1.16 -30.17
C ARG A 661 35.04 -2.63 -29.80
N TYR A 662 34.16 -3.34 -30.49
CA TYR A 662 33.83 -4.72 -30.13
C TYR A 662 34.52 -5.77 -31.02
N GLY A 663 35.25 -5.38 -32.06
CA GLY A 663 35.89 -6.31 -32.99
C GLY A 663 34.88 -7.22 -33.72
N THR A 664 33.67 -6.72 -33.95
CA THR A 664 32.60 -7.41 -34.69
C THR A 664 32.53 -6.91 -36.13
N ARG A 665 31.86 -7.62 -37.04
CA ARG A 665 31.56 -7.04 -38.36
C ARG A 665 30.62 -5.83 -38.19
N PRO A 666 30.80 -4.74 -38.95
CA PRO A 666 29.90 -3.60 -38.87
C PRO A 666 28.50 -4.03 -39.28
N ARG A 667 27.51 -3.58 -38.50
CA ARG A 667 26.08 -3.64 -38.86
C ARG A 667 25.51 -2.25 -38.79
N PHE A 668 24.85 -1.84 -39.87
CA PHE A 668 24.46 -0.46 -40.12
C PHE A 668 23.02 -0.17 -39.73
N PHE A 669 22.16 -1.19 -39.73
CA PHE A 669 20.74 -1.06 -39.40
C PHE A 669 20.42 -1.66 -38.03
N LYS A 670 19.53 -0.99 -37.28
CA LYS A 670 18.95 -1.54 -36.06
C LYS A 670 18.04 -2.73 -36.36
N ALA A 671 17.69 -3.48 -35.32
CA ALA A 671 16.73 -4.58 -35.43
C ALA A 671 15.40 -4.10 -36.03
N GLY A 672 14.99 -4.73 -37.14
CA GLY A 672 13.76 -4.40 -37.88
C GLY A 672 13.83 -3.16 -38.77
N GLU A 673 14.92 -2.40 -38.74
CA GLU A 673 15.07 -1.16 -39.54
C GLU A 673 15.25 -1.46 -41.03
N ALA A 674 15.85 -2.61 -41.40
CA ALA A 674 16.01 -3.03 -42.79
C ALA A 674 14.66 -3.25 -43.51
N ASP A 675 13.67 -3.83 -42.82
CA ASP A 675 12.32 -4.02 -43.38
C ASP A 675 11.61 -2.67 -43.58
N ALA A 676 11.65 -1.81 -42.55
CA ALA A 676 11.07 -0.47 -42.62
C ALA A 676 11.74 0.39 -43.72
N LEU A 677 13.06 0.25 -43.88
CA LEU A 677 13.81 0.90 -44.96
C LEU A 677 13.36 0.38 -46.33
N ALA A 678 13.21 -0.93 -46.48
CA ALA A 678 12.75 -1.53 -47.73
C ALA A 678 11.34 -1.04 -48.11
N GLU A 679 10.45 -0.85 -47.15
CA GLU A 679 9.13 -0.26 -47.37
C GLU A 679 9.22 1.21 -47.80
N MET A 680 9.97 2.02 -47.05
CA MET A 680 10.16 3.44 -47.32
C MET A 680 10.74 3.70 -48.71
N LEU A 681 11.80 2.98 -49.09
CA LEU A 681 12.46 3.14 -50.39
C LEU A 681 11.55 2.73 -51.55
N THR A 682 10.80 1.64 -51.42
CA THR A 682 9.85 1.24 -52.47
C THR A 682 8.70 2.25 -52.62
N ALA A 683 8.21 2.84 -51.53
CA ALA A 683 7.20 3.89 -51.58
C ALA A 683 7.73 5.15 -52.30
N ASP A 684 8.94 5.60 -51.96
CA ASP A 684 9.61 6.74 -52.62
C ASP A 684 9.83 6.50 -54.13
N MET A 685 10.19 5.27 -54.52
CA MET A 685 10.30 4.90 -55.93
C MET A 685 8.94 4.94 -56.65
N ALA A 686 7.83 4.67 -55.94
CA ALA A 686 6.49 4.73 -56.50
C ALA A 686 6.05 6.17 -56.84
N GLU A 687 6.43 7.13 -55.98
CA GLU A 687 6.01 8.54 -56.05
C GLU A 687 6.80 9.39 -57.06
N GLY A 688 7.91 8.87 -57.60
CA GLY A 688 8.42 9.33 -58.90
C GLY A 688 9.87 9.79 -58.97
N GLY A 689 10.76 9.38 -58.06
CA GLY A 689 12.16 9.82 -58.19
C GLY A 689 13.24 8.93 -57.59
N GLY A 690 12.94 8.14 -56.55
CA GLY A 690 13.98 7.43 -55.81
C GLY A 690 14.95 8.38 -55.08
N ALA A 691 14.44 9.52 -54.62
CA ALA A 691 15.22 10.54 -53.92
C ALA A 691 15.75 10.02 -52.58
N MET A 692 14.97 9.18 -51.88
CA MET A 692 15.42 8.49 -50.68
C MET A 692 16.49 7.46 -50.99
N THR A 693 16.42 6.78 -52.15
CA THR A 693 17.47 5.85 -52.58
C THR A 693 18.77 6.59 -52.90
N GLN A 694 18.67 7.75 -53.55
CA GLN A 694 19.84 8.61 -53.78
C GLN A 694 20.43 9.10 -52.45
N ALA A 695 19.59 9.54 -51.51
CA ALA A 695 20.01 9.94 -50.18
C ALA A 695 20.65 8.80 -49.38
N LEU A 696 20.19 7.55 -49.52
CA LEU A 696 20.84 6.37 -48.96
C LEU A 696 22.27 6.24 -49.49
N LEU A 697 22.44 6.31 -50.82
CA LEU A 697 23.75 6.19 -51.46
C LEU A 697 24.69 7.34 -51.09
N GLU A 698 24.18 8.57 -51.06
CA GLU A 698 24.93 9.77 -50.65
C GLU A 698 25.35 9.70 -49.17
N GLY A 699 24.43 9.30 -48.29
CA GLY A 699 24.69 9.17 -46.86
C GLY A 699 25.64 8.02 -46.52
N ALA A 700 25.51 6.88 -47.23
CA ALA A 700 26.35 5.71 -47.01
C ALA A 700 27.77 5.89 -47.58
N GLY A 701 27.90 6.62 -48.69
CA GLY A 701 29.16 6.81 -49.40
C GLY A 701 29.78 5.46 -49.77
N ASP A 702 31.06 5.27 -49.44
CA ASP A 702 31.80 4.03 -49.74
C ASP A 702 31.23 2.78 -49.04
N ARG A 703 30.46 2.96 -47.96
CA ARG A 703 29.83 1.85 -47.20
C ARG A 703 28.52 1.39 -47.82
N ALA A 704 28.04 2.03 -48.89
CA ALA A 704 26.77 1.67 -49.51
C ALA A 704 26.70 0.18 -49.86
N ILE A 705 27.78 -0.37 -50.43
CA ILE A 705 27.87 -1.78 -50.81
C ILE A 705 27.81 -2.69 -49.57
N ASP A 706 28.46 -2.31 -48.47
CA ASP A 706 28.47 -3.10 -47.22
C ASP A 706 27.10 -3.10 -46.51
N MET A 707 26.24 -2.11 -46.78
CA MET A 707 24.88 -2.03 -46.25
C MET A 707 23.88 -2.91 -47.02
N LEU A 708 24.13 -3.20 -48.30
CA LEU A 708 23.20 -3.94 -49.16
C LEU A 708 22.91 -5.38 -48.70
N PRO A 709 23.88 -6.17 -48.19
CA PRO A 709 23.61 -7.50 -47.66
C PRO A 709 22.57 -7.50 -46.55
N GLU A 710 22.57 -6.48 -45.68
CA GLU A 710 21.57 -6.36 -44.61
C GLU A 710 20.17 -6.05 -45.17
N LEU A 711 20.09 -5.20 -46.19
CA LEU A 711 18.83 -4.92 -46.88
C LEU A 711 18.36 -6.12 -47.72
N ALA A 712 19.28 -6.90 -48.28
CA ALA A 712 18.98 -8.07 -49.09
C ALA A 712 18.32 -9.19 -48.28
N ALA A 713 18.59 -9.27 -46.97
CA ALA A 713 17.87 -10.19 -46.08
C ALA A 713 16.36 -9.90 -46.02
N SER A 714 15.97 -8.63 -46.17
CA SER A 714 14.58 -8.16 -46.22
C SER A 714 14.00 -8.19 -47.64
N ASP A 715 14.71 -7.62 -48.61
CA ASP A 715 14.32 -7.63 -50.03
C ASP A 715 15.55 -7.75 -50.95
N PRO A 716 15.86 -8.96 -51.45
CA PRO A 716 16.99 -9.19 -52.35
C PRO A 716 16.92 -8.41 -53.66
N ALA A 717 15.71 -8.21 -54.21
CA ALA A 717 15.53 -7.55 -55.50
C ALA A 717 15.73 -6.04 -55.39
N LEU A 718 15.27 -5.44 -54.29
CA LEU A 718 15.50 -4.03 -53.97
C LEU A 718 16.98 -3.77 -53.68
N ALA A 719 17.62 -4.60 -52.85
CA ALA A 719 19.05 -4.45 -52.56
C ALA A 719 19.90 -4.56 -53.84
N HIS A 720 19.60 -5.54 -54.68
CA HIS A 720 20.27 -5.69 -55.98
C HIS A 720 20.00 -4.49 -56.91
N LEU A 721 18.77 -3.99 -56.98
CA LEU A 721 18.42 -2.80 -57.76
C LEU A 721 19.23 -1.57 -57.32
N ILE A 722 19.34 -1.34 -56.01
CA ILE A 722 20.12 -0.24 -55.44
C ILE A 722 21.60 -0.43 -55.75
N GLY A 723 22.14 -1.64 -55.63
CA GLY A 723 23.53 -1.97 -55.99
C GLY A 723 23.84 -1.67 -57.45
N VAL A 724 22.99 -2.14 -58.38
CA VAL A 724 23.14 -1.85 -59.82
C VAL A 724 23.09 -0.35 -60.08
N THR A 725 22.23 0.38 -59.38
CA THR A 725 22.11 1.84 -59.52
C THR A 725 23.35 2.55 -58.99
N ALA A 726 23.90 2.11 -57.86
CA ALA A 726 25.13 2.63 -57.28
C ALA A 726 26.32 2.44 -58.24
N MET A 727 26.46 1.24 -58.80
CA MET A 727 27.54 0.90 -59.73
C MET A 727 27.41 1.67 -61.05
N THR A 728 26.23 1.68 -61.66
CA THR A 728 26.05 2.26 -63.01
C THR A 728 25.83 3.77 -63.01
N SER A 729 25.43 4.35 -61.87
CA SER A 729 24.84 5.69 -61.77
C SER A 729 23.63 5.90 -62.71
N ASP A 730 22.95 4.82 -63.13
CA ASP A 730 21.76 4.89 -63.99
C ASP A 730 20.47 4.88 -63.17
N MET A 731 20.00 6.07 -62.82
CA MET A 731 18.71 6.26 -62.13
C MET A 731 17.50 5.81 -62.97
N GLY A 732 17.67 5.60 -64.28
CA GLY A 732 16.61 5.07 -65.15
C GLY A 732 16.23 3.63 -64.81
N VAL A 733 17.21 2.78 -64.48
CA VAL A 733 16.97 1.40 -64.04
C VAL A 733 16.16 1.40 -62.75
N MET A 734 16.56 2.22 -61.79
CA MET A 734 15.88 2.36 -60.50
C MET A 734 14.45 2.87 -60.63
N ARG A 735 14.21 3.93 -61.41
CA ARG A 735 12.86 4.46 -61.62
C ARG A 735 11.92 3.46 -62.27
N GLU A 736 12.40 2.71 -63.26
CA GLU A 736 11.59 1.72 -63.97
C GLU A 736 11.31 0.50 -63.08
N ALA A 737 12.36 -0.18 -62.61
CA ALA A 737 12.21 -1.39 -61.79
C ALA A 737 11.54 -1.09 -60.45
N GLY A 738 11.89 0.03 -59.81
CA GLY A 738 11.30 0.48 -58.55
C GLY A 738 9.80 0.74 -58.67
N ARG A 739 9.34 1.31 -59.78
CA ARG A 739 7.90 1.48 -60.02
C ARG A 739 7.18 0.13 -60.17
N ALA A 740 7.75 -0.81 -60.93
CA ALA A 740 7.17 -2.15 -61.03
C ALA A 740 7.16 -2.87 -59.67
N LEU A 741 8.21 -2.70 -58.87
CA LEU A 741 8.29 -3.29 -57.52
C LEU A 741 7.18 -2.75 -56.62
N ALA A 742 6.96 -1.43 -56.65
CA ALA A 742 5.88 -0.78 -55.93
C ALA A 742 4.50 -1.27 -56.40
N ASP A 743 4.27 -1.35 -57.70
CA ASP A 743 3.00 -1.83 -58.27
C ASP A 743 2.74 -3.31 -57.88
N ARG A 744 3.77 -4.16 -57.82
CA ARG A 744 3.67 -5.54 -57.32
C ARG A 744 3.30 -5.58 -55.83
N ARG A 745 3.99 -4.81 -54.99
CA ARG A 745 3.70 -4.77 -53.54
C ARG A 745 2.28 -4.25 -53.26
N ALA A 746 1.86 -3.21 -53.99
CA ALA A 746 0.51 -2.67 -53.90
C ALA A 746 -0.58 -3.56 -54.55
N LYS A 747 -0.18 -4.66 -55.21
CA LYS A 747 -1.07 -5.54 -55.99
C LYS A 747 -1.87 -4.79 -57.07
N THR A 748 -1.28 -3.74 -57.63
CA THR A 748 -1.87 -2.90 -58.69
C THR A 748 -1.33 -3.20 -60.07
N SER A 749 -0.35 -4.11 -60.19
CA SER A 749 0.18 -4.53 -61.49
C SER A 749 -0.92 -5.10 -62.38
N LYS A 750 -0.91 -4.66 -63.65
CA LYS A 750 -1.86 -5.09 -64.69
C LYS A 750 -1.36 -6.28 -65.49
N VAL A 751 -0.12 -6.71 -65.28
CA VAL A 751 0.54 -7.75 -66.07
C VAL A 751 0.77 -8.98 -65.20
N THR A 752 0.19 -10.10 -65.61
CA THR A 752 0.45 -11.39 -64.95
C THR A 752 1.76 -11.96 -65.47
N MET A 753 2.80 -11.92 -64.64
CA MET A 753 4.12 -12.37 -65.02
C MET A 753 4.21 -13.90 -65.19
N PRO A 754 5.10 -14.40 -66.07
CA PRO A 754 5.38 -15.83 -66.20
C PRO A 754 5.88 -16.46 -64.90
N SER A 755 5.77 -17.79 -64.79
CA SER A 755 6.27 -18.52 -63.60
C SER A 755 7.78 -18.38 -63.44
N ALA A 756 8.27 -18.50 -62.20
CA ALA A 756 9.70 -18.44 -61.89
C ALA A 756 10.53 -19.43 -62.72
N ALA A 757 10.02 -20.65 -62.93
CA ALA A 757 10.69 -21.65 -63.76
C ALA A 757 10.79 -21.21 -65.24
N LYS A 758 9.79 -20.49 -65.76
CA LYS A 758 9.80 -19.97 -67.13
C LYS A 758 10.77 -18.79 -67.27
N MET A 759 10.76 -17.86 -66.30
CA MET A 759 11.74 -16.77 -66.24
C MET A 759 13.17 -17.29 -66.09
N GLY A 760 13.40 -18.34 -65.28
CA GLY A 760 14.71 -18.96 -65.13
C GLY A 760 15.25 -19.56 -66.43
N ARG A 761 14.41 -20.25 -67.23
CA ARG A 761 14.83 -20.73 -68.55
C ARG A 761 15.15 -19.59 -69.52
N ALA A 762 14.34 -18.53 -69.52
CA ALA A 762 14.62 -17.33 -70.31
C ALA A 762 15.93 -16.64 -69.87
N ALA A 763 16.24 -16.65 -68.57
CA ALA A 763 17.46 -16.09 -68.03
C ALA A 763 18.70 -16.89 -68.46
N ILE A 764 18.63 -18.22 -68.43
CA ILE A 764 19.68 -19.10 -68.98
C ILE A 764 19.88 -18.82 -70.48
N ALA A 765 18.81 -18.64 -71.24
CA ALA A 765 18.89 -18.33 -72.66
C ALA A 765 19.51 -16.95 -72.93
N ALA A 766 19.20 -15.94 -72.11
CA ALA A 766 19.71 -14.58 -72.24
C ALA A 766 21.16 -14.45 -71.73
N ALA A 767 21.52 -15.16 -70.66
CA ALA A 767 22.82 -15.01 -70.01
C ALA A 767 23.88 -16.04 -70.41
N GLY A 768 23.46 -17.20 -70.92
CA GLY A 768 24.38 -18.31 -71.21
C GLY A 768 25.21 -18.69 -69.99
N THR A 769 26.52 -18.82 -70.19
CA THR A 769 27.50 -19.15 -69.13
C THR A 769 27.96 -17.95 -68.30
N ALA A 770 27.47 -16.74 -68.58
CA ALA A 770 27.98 -15.52 -67.95
C ALA A 770 27.72 -15.44 -66.44
N MET A 771 26.72 -16.18 -65.94
CA MET A 771 26.28 -16.19 -64.53
C MET A 771 26.65 -17.48 -63.81
N GLU A 772 27.39 -18.40 -64.44
CA GLU A 772 27.63 -19.76 -63.95
C GLU A 772 28.34 -19.81 -62.57
N ALA A 773 29.15 -18.80 -62.25
CA ALA A 773 29.85 -18.68 -60.96
C ALA A 773 29.19 -17.71 -59.96
N LEU A 774 27.97 -17.22 -60.24
CA LEU A 774 27.27 -16.24 -59.43
C LEU A 774 25.88 -16.73 -58.93
N PRO A 775 25.78 -17.94 -58.34
CA PRO A 775 24.49 -18.56 -58.00
C PRO A 775 23.73 -17.80 -56.90
N GLU A 776 24.43 -17.13 -55.99
CA GLU A 776 23.82 -16.38 -54.89
C GLU A 776 23.10 -15.11 -55.37
N THR A 777 23.60 -14.51 -56.46
CA THR A 777 23.02 -13.28 -57.04
C THR A 777 22.06 -13.56 -58.19
N GLU A 778 22.08 -14.75 -58.78
CA GLU A 778 21.26 -15.11 -59.95
C GLU A 778 19.76 -14.83 -59.72
N GLN A 779 19.22 -15.24 -58.57
CA GLN A 779 17.80 -15.02 -58.23
C GLN A 779 17.47 -13.53 -58.10
N ALA A 780 18.38 -12.73 -57.53
CA ALA A 780 18.19 -11.28 -57.38
C ALA A 780 18.24 -10.58 -58.75
N VAL A 781 19.17 -10.98 -59.62
CA VAL A 781 19.27 -10.51 -61.02
C VAL A 781 17.99 -10.83 -61.79
N ILE A 782 17.53 -12.08 -61.76
CA ILE A 782 16.31 -12.51 -62.45
C ILE A 782 15.09 -11.74 -61.93
N SER A 783 15.03 -11.51 -60.61
CA SER A 783 13.97 -10.72 -59.99
C SER A 783 13.98 -9.27 -60.50
N THR A 784 15.13 -8.61 -60.49
CA THR A 784 15.29 -7.24 -61.01
C THR A 784 15.00 -7.16 -62.51
N ALA A 785 15.49 -8.11 -63.31
CA ALA A 785 15.18 -8.21 -64.74
C ALA A 785 13.69 -8.41 -64.98
N GLY A 786 13.02 -9.23 -64.16
CA GLY A 786 11.58 -9.41 -64.20
C GLY A 786 10.80 -8.12 -63.95
N LEU A 787 11.27 -7.24 -63.05
CA LEU A 787 10.66 -5.93 -62.82
C LEU A 787 10.81 -5.01 -64.04
N LEU A 788 11.99 -4.96 -64.64
CA LEU A 788 12.25 -4.19 -65.86
C LEU A 788 11.45 -4.70 -67.05
N PHE A 789 11.35 -6.02 -67.20
CA PHE A 789 10.57 -6.69 -68.23
C PHE A 789 9.08 -6.40 -68.09
N GLU A 790 8.55 -6.39 -66.87
CA GLU A 790 7.16 -6.02 -66.62
C GLU A 790 6.87 -4.58 -67.06
N ARG A 791 7.77 -3.64 -66.81
CA ARG A 791 7.63 -2.27 -67.31
C ARG A 791 7.65 -2.20 -68.83
N ALA A 792 8.55 -2.95 -69.47
CA ALA A 792 8.59 -3.05 -70.92
C ALA A 792 7.27 -3.61 -71.47
N ALA A 793 6.72 -4.66 -70.86
CA ALA A 793 5.44 -5.25 -71.25
C ALA A 793 4.27 -4.26 -71.14
N ILE A 794 4.22 -3.47 -70.05
CA ILE A 794 3.20 -2.43 -69.86
C ILE A 794 3.32 -1.34 -70.94
N ARG A 795 4.54 -0.95 -71.32
CA ARG A 795 4.81 0.11 -72.30
C ARG A 795 4.56 -0.33 -73.73
N GLU A 796 4.95 -1.56 -74.07
CA GLU A 796 5.04 -2.06 -75.45
C GLU A 796 3.90 -3.03 -75.81
N GLY A 797 3.22 -3.61 -74.82
CA GLY A 797 2.01 -4.41 -75.02
C GLY A 797 2.22 -5.80 -75.64
N PHE A 798 3.40 -6.39 -75.48
CA PHE A 798 3.69 -7.75 -75.96
C PHE A 798 3.16 -8.85 -75.03
N ASP A 799 3.01 -10.08 -75.55
CA ASP A 799 2.63 -11.24 -74.75
C ASP A 799 3.81 -11.73 -73.89
N VAL A 800 3.76 -11.47 -72.59
CA VAL A 800 4.77 -11.92 -71.62
C VAL A 800 4.92 -13.45 -71.58
N GLY A 801 3.92 -14.20 -72.05
CA GLY A 801 3.98 -15.64 -72.19
C GLY A 801 5.05 -16.12 -73.18
N GLU A 802 5.49 -15.29 -74.13
CA GLU A 802 6.47 -15.67 -75.16
C GLU A 802 7.94 -15.41 -74.73
N ILE A 803 8.19 -15.17 -73.44
CA ILE A 803 9.50 -14.84 -72.86
C ILE A 803 10.63 -15.84 -73.17
N ASP A 804 10.32 -17.13 -73.34
CA ASP A 804 11.28 -18.19 -73.65
C ASP A 804 11.22 -18.63 -75.13
N THR A 805 10.51 -17.89 -75.98
CA THR A 805 10.43 -18.14 -77.42
C THR A 805 11.43 -17.24 -78.16
N PRO A 806 12.51 -17.77 -78.75
CA PRO A 806 13.55 -16.95 -79.37
C PRO A 806 13.01 -16.02 -80.46
N GLY A 807 13.46 -14.75 -80.46
CA GLY A 807 13.13 -13.77 -81.49
C GLY A 807 11.78 -13.07 -81.34
N THR A 808 10.98 -13.40 -80.32
CA THR A 808 9.75 -12.66 -80.01
C THR A 808 10.08 -11.32 -79.34
N PRO A 809 9.17 -10.33 -79.39
CA PRO A 809 9.35 -9.08 -78.65
C PRO A 809 9.55 -9.31 -77.14
N ALA A 810 8.88 -10.32 -76.57
CA ALA A 810 9.03 -10.69 -75.17
C ALA A 810 10.43 -11.23 -74.84
N ALA A 811 10.97 -12.15 -75.65
CA ALA A 811 12.32 -12.68 -75.44
C ALA A 811 13.39 -11.57 -75.55
N LEU A 812 13.29 -10.69 -76.54
CA LEU A 812 14.21 -9.56 -76.72
C LEU A 812 14.11 -8.53 -75.58
N ALA A 813 12.89 -8.22 -75.12
CA ALA A 813 12.69 -7.33 -73.99
C ALA A 813 13.25 -7.91 -72.69
N PHE A 814 13.13 -9.23 -72.48
CA PHE A 814 13.70 -9.89 -71.31
C PHE A 814 15.23 -9.98 -71.37
N GLU A 815 15.80 -10.26 -72.55
CA GLU A 815 17.25 -10.18 -72.77
C GLU A 815 17.77 -8.78 -72.42
N HIS A 816 17.15 -7.73 -72.95
CA HIS A 816 17.51 -6.36 -72.62
C HIS A 816 17.37 -6.05 -71.12
N ALA A 817 16.32 -6.57 -70.47
CA ALA A 817 16.14 -6.44 -69.02
C ALA A 817 17.25 -7.15 -68.22
N MET A 818 17.67 -8.35 -68.64
CA MET A 818 18.80 -9.07 -68.05
C MET A 818 20.11 -8.30 -68.19
N HIS A 819 20.39 -7.73 -69.38
CA HIS A 819 21.56 -6.88 -69.58
C HIS A 819 21.56 -5.70 -68.61
N ARG A 820 20.44 -5.00 -68.47
CA ARG A 820 20.32 -3.85 -67.56
C ARG A 820 20.43 -4.24 -66.09
N ALA A 821 19.82 -5.37 -65.69
CA ALA A 821 19.95 -5.90 -64.34
C ALA A 821 21.40 -6.28 -64.01
N LEU A 822 22.22 -6.62 -64.99
CA LEU A 822 23.65 -6.91 -64.84
C LEU A 822 24.55 -5.67 -65.03
N GLY A 823 23.99 -4.47 -64.89
CA GLY A 823 24.74 -3.21 -65.01
C GLY A 823 24.98 -2.73 -66.44
N GLY A 824 24.32 -3.34 -67.43
CA GLY A 824 24.41 -2.98 -68.83
C GLY A 824 23.71 -1.67 -69.16
N ARG A 825 24.38 -0.81 -69.93
CA ARG A 825 23.86 0.47 -70.39
C ARG A 825 24.46 0.89 -71.73
N VAL A 826 23.84 1.88 -72.35
CA VAL A 826 24.36 2.53 -73.57
C VAL A 826 24.84 3.93 -73.22
N VAL A 827 26.13 4.19 -73.36
CA VAL A 827 26.76 5.49 -73.10
C VAL A 827 27.36 6.00 -74.40
N ASN A 828 26.90 7.15 -74.90
CA ASN A 828 27.37 7.74 -76.17
C ASN A 828 27.28 6.79 -77.39
N GLY A 829 26.30 5.89 -77.40
CA GLY A 829 26.11 4.90 -78.47
C GLY A 829 26.96 3.63 -78.34
N GLU A 830 27.85 3.55 -77.33
CA GLU A 830 28.63 2.34 -77.02
C GLU A 830 27.95 1.56 -75.90
N ARG A 831 27.85 0.24 -76.04
CA ARG A 831 27.35 -0.66 -74.99
C ARG A 831 28.44 -0.87 -73.95
N ARG A 832 28.09 -0.67 -72.68
CA ARG A 832 28.96 -0.86 -71.52
C ARG A 832 28.27 -1.72 -70.47
N GLY A 833 29.02 -2.55 -69.75
CA GLY A 833 28.46 -3.45 -68.74
C GLY A 833 27.50 -4.51 -69.28
N GLY A 834 26.90 -5.28 -68.36
CA GLY A 834 25.99 -6.36 -68.70
C GLY A 834 26.71 -7.51 -69.41
N ILE A 835 26.02 -8.24 -70.26
CA ILE A 835 26.59 -9.42 -70.93
C ILE A 835 27.18 -9.03 -72.28
N GLY A 836 28.36 -9.55 -72.62
CA GLY A 836 29.02 -9.32 -73.90
C GLY A 836 29.95 -10.45 -74.31
N PRO A 837 30.31 -10.55 -75.60
CA PRO A 837 31.20 -11.59 -76.08
C PRO A 837 32.66 -11.28 -75.71
N VAL A 838 33.33 -12.21 -75.06
CA VAL A 838 34.80 -12.25 -74.91
C VAL A 838 35.27 -13.62 -75.38
N ASN A 839 36.21 -13.65 -76.32
CA ASN A 839 36.64 -14.86 -77.02
C ASN A 839 35.47 -15.65 -77.64
N GLY A 840 34.44 -14.94 -78.10
CA GLY A 840 33.21 -15.52 -78.66
C GLY A 840 32.28 -16.17 -77.63
N ARG A 841 32.54 -16.02 -76.33
CA ARG A 841 31.73 -16.59 -75.23
C ARG A 841 30.97 -15.49 -74.47
N PRO A 842 29.71 -15.70 -74.09
CA PRO A 842 28.97 -14.77 -73.22
C PRO A 842 29.68 -14.60 -71.88
N THR A 843 30.04 -13.36 -71.56
CA THR A 843 30.81 -13.00 -70.36
C THR A 843 30.15 -11.79 -69.70
N LEU A 844 30.10 -11.76 -68.37
CA LEU A 844 29.67 -10.56 -67.64
C LEU A 844 30.77 -9.49 -67.74
N ILE A 845 30.43 -8.35 -68.32
CA ILE A 845 31.33 -7.24 -68.61
C ILE A 845 31.23 -6.21 -67.46
N PRO A 846 32.35 -5.59 -67.05
CA PRO A 846 32.33 -4.56 -66.01
C PRO A 846 31.51 -3.36 -66.45
N HIS A 847 30.79 -2.74 -65.50
CA HIS A 847 29.80 -1.69 -65.78
C HIS A 847 30.39 -0.42 -66.45
N ASP A 848 31.69 -0.22 -66.31
CA ASP A 848 32.49 0.89 -66.83
C ASP A 848 33.25 0.55 -68.12
N MET A 849 33.12 -0.66 -68.67
CA MET A 849 33.83 -1.11 -69.88
C MET A 849 32.88 -1.66 -70.95
N SER A 850 33.34 -1.69 -72.20
CA SER A 850 32.71 -2.45 -73.28
C SER A 850 33.35 -3.83 -73.44
N ALA A 851 32.61 -4.78 -74.03
CA ALA A 851 33.15 -6.11 -74.31
C ALA A 851 34.39 -6.06 -75.21
N ASP A 852 34.40 -5.14 -76.18
CA ASP A 852 35.55 -4.88 -77.06
C ASP A 852 36.76 -4.37 -76.28
N GLU A 853 36.54 -3.54 -75.26
CA GLU A 853 37.62 -3.06 -74.38
C GLU A 853 38.23 -4.20 -73.56
N VAL A 854 37.40 -5.06 -72.98
CA VAL A 854 37.84 -6.27 -72.26
C VAL A 854 38.61 -7.20 -73.19
N GLN A 855 38.07 -7.47 -74.38
CA GLN A 855 38.72 -8.31 -75.40
C GLN A 855 40.08 -7.73 -75.82
N THR A 856 40.15 -6.41 -76.00
CA THR A 856 41.38 -5.71 -76.39
C THR A 856 42.44 -5.84 -75.31
N ARG A 857 42.09 -5.51 -74.06
CA ARG A 857 43.00 -5.65 -72.90
C ARG A 857 43.52 -7.07 -72.74
N LEU A 858 42.62 -8.06 -72.88
CA LEU A 858 43.00 -9.46 -72.84
C LEU A 858 43.94 -9.82 -74.01
N SER A 859 43.66 -9.37 -75.23
CA SER A 859 44.48 -9.68 -76.41
C SER A 859 45.92 -9.14 -76.34
N LEU A 860 46.14 -8.07 -75.56
CA LEU A 860 47.44 -7.42 -75.39
C LEU A 860 48.31 -8.05 -74.30
N LEU A 861 47.72 -8.92 -73.46
CA LEU A 861 48.45 -9.61 -72.40
C LEU A 861 49.66 -10.35 -72.97
N ASN A 862 50.85 -10.01 -72.50
CA ASN A 862 52.11 -10.69 -72.78
C ASN A 862 52.76 -11.24 -71.50
N ASP A 863 53.77 -12.09 -71.62
CA ASP A 863 54.35 -12.79 -70.46
C ASP A 863 54.98 -11.80 -69.45
N ALA A 864 55.55 -10.68 -69.91
CA ALA A 864 56.12 -9.66 -69.02
C ALA A 864 55.05 -8.86 -68.25
N GLN A 865 53.83 -8.76 -68.79
CA GLN A 865 52.69 -8.21 -68.05
C GLN A 865 52.09 -9.24 -67.09
N LEU A 866 52.05 -10.52 -67.50
CA LEU A 866 51.57 -11.61 -66.65
C LEU A 866 52.42 -11.75 -65.38
N GLU A 867 53.73 -11.55 -65.47
CA GLU A 867 54.64 -11.51 -64.31
C GLU A 867 54.32 -10.40 -63.28
N LYS A 868 53.58 -9.35 -63.68
CA LYS A 868 53.17 -8.25 -62.78
C LYS A 868 51.83 -8.50 -62.10
N LEU A 869 51.10 -9.54 -62.50
CA LEU A 869 49.83 -9.94 -61.91
C LEU A 869 50.07 -10.90 -60.74
N PRO A 870 49.05 -11.22 -59.91
CA PRO A 870 49.19 -12.20 -58.85
C PRO A 870 49.80 -13.52 -59.38
N PRO A 871 50.71 -14.16 -58.65
CA PRO A 871 51.44 -15.31 -59.17
C PRO A 871 50.55 -16.55 -59.34
N ILE A 872 50.83 -17.32 -60.39
CA ILE A 872 50.10 -18.54 -60.76
C ILE A 872 50.90 -19.78 -60.34
N LEU A 873 50.22 -20.75 -59.74
CA LEU A 873 50.79 -22.05 -59.42
C LEU A 873 50.99 -22.87 -60.70
N SER A 874 52.24 -23.18 -61.04
CA SER A 874 52.57 -24.00 -62.20
C SER A 874 52.40 -25.49 -61.89
N ALA A 875 51.43 -26.16 -62.53
CA ALA A 875 51.27 -27.61 -62.41
C ALA A 875 52.41 -28.33 -63.15
N ASN A 876 53.09 -29.26 -62.47
CA ASN A 876 54.17 -30.10 -63.04
C ASN A 876 55.36 -29.32 -63.66
N GLY A 877 55.60 -28.07 -63.22
CA GLY A 877 56.72 -27.24 -63.70
C GLY A 877 56.51 -26.61 -65.09
N VAL A 878 55.30 -26.69 -65.65
CA VAL A 878 54.93 -25.98 -66.88
C VAL A 878 54.20 -24.69 -66.51
N PRO A 879 54.79 -23.50 -66.77
CA PRO A 879 54.13 -22.23 -66.46
C PRO A 879 52.97 -21.95 -67.42
N VAL A 880 51.88 -21.38 -66.89
CA VAL A 880 50.77 -20.87 -67.71
C VAL A 880 51.25 -19.62 -68.44
N SER A 881 51.25 -19.65 -69.77
CA SER A 881 51.67 -18.53 -70.61
C SER A 881 50.56 -17.49 -70.80
N ALA A 882 50.94 -16.26 -71.12
CA ALA A 882 49.99 -15.21 -71.50
C ALA A 882 49.12 -15.65 -72.69
N ALA A 883 49.69 -16.38 -73.65
CA ALA A 883 48.95 -16.91 -74.80
C ALA A 883 47.79 -17.85 -74.40
N GLN A 884 47.97 -18.66 -73.37
CA GLN A 884 46.89 -19.53 -72.84
C GLN A 884 45.80 -18.70 -72.18
N ILE A 885 46.15 -17.66 -71.41
CA ILE A 885 45.19 -16.77 -70.77
C ILE A 885 44.41 -15.95 -71.82
N ARG A 886 45.07 -15.51 -72.90
CA ARG A 886 44.40 -14.75 -73.98
C ARG A 886 43.21 -15.49 -74.59
N GLY A 887 43.33 -16.81 -74.75
CA GLY A 887 42.28 -17.66 -75.31
C GLY A 887 41.36 -18.31 -74.27
N ALA A 888 41.57 -18.04 -72.99
CA ALA A 888 40.84 -18.66 -71.90
C ALA A 888 39.41 -18.11 -71.78
N THR A 889 38.58 -18.86 -71.06
CA THR A 889 37.25 -18.44 -70.64
C THR A 889 37.36 -17.61 -69.37
N LEU A 890 36.72 -16.44 -69.37
CA LEU A 890 36.62 -15.60 -68.19
C LEU A 890 35.30 -15.90 -67.48
N VAL A 891 35.41 -16.34 -66.22
CA VAL A 891 34.28 -16.65 -65.35
C VAL A 891 34.18 -15.56 -64.30
N SER A 892 33.16 -14.71 -64.40
CA SER A 892 33.04 -13.53 -63.54
C SER A 892 32.79 -13.91 -62.09
N ILE A 893 33.48 -13.25 -61.17
CA ILE A 893 33.25 -13.33 -59.71
C ILE A 893 32.92 -11.98 -59.08
N GLY A 894 32.92 -10.90 -59.86
CA GLY A 894 32.64 -9.55 -59.39
C GLY A 894 33.13 -8.51 -60.38
N ASP A 895 32.79 -7.24 -60.16
CA ASP A 895 33.05 -6.12 -61.08
C ASP A 895 34.52 -6.05 -61.56
N GLY A 896 34.80 -6.57 -62.76
CA GLY A 896 36.14 -6.59 -63.37
C GLY A 896 37.05 -7.75 -62.96
N GLN A 897 36.59 -8.63 -62.08
CA GLN A 897 37.37 -9.77 -61.57
C GLN A 897 36.85 -11.10 -62.10
N TYR A 898 37.77 -11.93 -62.57
CA TYR A 898 37.47 -13.19 -63.25
C TYR A 898 38.33 -14.32 -62.74
N HIS A 899 37.72 -15.49 -62.54
CA HIS A 899 38.44 -16.74 -62.61
C HIS A 899 38.71 -17.11 -64.06
N VAL A 900 39.88 -17.68 -64.31
CA VAL A 900 40.35 -18.00 -65.66
C VAL A 900 40.35 -19.50 -65.86
N ALA A 901 39.66 -19.96 -66.89
CA ALA A 901 39.55 -21.38 -67.27
C ALA A 901 40.17 -21.59 -68.65
N THR A 902 41.28 -22.33 -68.72
CA THR A 902 41.97 -22.61 -70.01
C THR A 902 41.38 -23.80 -70.76
N GLY A 903 40.56 -24.61 -70.08
CA GLY A 903 39.83 -25.74 -70.65
C GLY A 903 38.41 -25.35 -71.09
N ASP A 904 37.65 -26.34 -71.55
CA ASP A 904 36.27 -26.11 -71.99
C ASP A 904 35.27 -26.36 -70.87
N MET A 905 34.60 -25.30 -70.43
CA MET A 905 33.56 -25.32 -69.39
C MET A 905 32.47 -26.37 -69.65
N ALA A 906 32.12 -26.64 -70.92
CA ALA A 906 31.07 -27.59 -71.29
C ALA A 906 31.45 -29.07 -71.10
N THR A 907 32.74 -29.38 -70.93
CA THR A 907 33.25 -30.77 -70.89
C THR A 907 33.37 -31.34 -69.48
N GLY A 908 33.08 -30.55 -68.44
CA GLY A 908 33.23 -30.95 -67.04
C GLY A 908 34.67 -30.88 -66.51
N ASP A 909 35.66 -30.55 -67.35
CA ASP A 909 37.04 -30.24 -66.97
C ASP A 909 37.42 -28.83 -67.44
N PRO A 910 37.01 -27.78 -66.70
CA PRO A 910 37.24 -26.39 -67.09
C PRO A 910 38.71 -25.95 -67.00
N GLN A 911 39.56 -26.73 -66.31
CA GLN A 911 40.98 -26.42 -66.10
C GLN A 911 41.19 -24.98 -65.61
N PHE A 912 40.66 -24.68 -64.42
CA PHE A 912 40.87 -23.38 -63.81
C PHE A 912 42.35 -23.15 -63.48
N VAL A 913 42.80 -21.93 -63.72
CA VAL A 913 44.11 -21.45 -63.28
C VAL A 913 44.10 -21.34 -61.76
N ILE A 914 45.15 -21.83 -61.11
CA ILE A 914 45.29 -21.85 -59.64
C ILE A 914 46.38 -20.85 -59.24
N GLY A 915 46.15 -20.05 -58.21
CA GLY A 915 47.15 -19.16 -57.62
C GLY A 915 48.10 -19.91 -56.68
N GLU A 916 49.24 -19.31 -56.30
CA GLU A 916 50.20 -19.94 -55.38
C GLU A 916 49.62 -20.34 -54.01
N ASN A 917 48.54 -19.69 -53.59
CA ASN A 917 47.81 -20.00 -52.36
C ASN A 917 46.92 -21.25 -52.46
N GLY A 918 46.88 -21.93 -53.61
CA GLY A 918 46.05 -23.11 -53.86
C GLY A 918 44.58 -22.79 -54.16
N ALA A 919 44.18 -21.52 -54.20
CA ALA A 919 42.84 -21.09 -54.60
C ALA A 919 42.79 -20.81 -56.11
N LEU A 920 41.56 -20.66 -56.65
CA LEU A 920 41.38 -20.22 -58.03
C LEU A 920 42.03 -18.86 -58.25
N TRP A 921 42.80 -18.72 -59.33
CA TRP A 921 43.48 -17.47 -59.67
C TRP A 921 42.45 -16.42 -60.12
N THR A 922 42.66 -15.19 -59.67
CA THR A 922 41.79 -14.05 -59.99
C THR A 922 42.52 -13.08 -60.89
N LEU A 923 41.96 -12.85 -62.08
CA LEU A 923 42.38 -11.81 -63.01
C LEU A 923 41.50 -10.56 -62.79
N ASP A 924 42.11 -9.45 -62.42
CA ASP A 924 41.48 -8.13 -62.55
C ASP A 924 41.78 -7.56 -63.94
N VAL A 925 40.74 -7.43 -64.77
CA VAL A 925 40.88 -6.91 -66.14
C VAL A 925 41.33 -5.44 -66.15
N ARG A 926 41.11 -4.69 -65.07
CA ARG A 926 41.56 -3.30 -64.93
C ARG A 926 43.06 -3.19 -64.72
N ALA A 927 43.69 -4.25 -64.21
CA ALA A 927 45.15 -4.33 -64.07
C ALA A 927 45.87 -4.55 -65.42
N LEU A 928 45.13 -4.92 -66.48
CA LEU A 928 45.67 -5.04 -67.84
C LEU A 928 45.78 -3.67 -68.50
N GLU A 929 46.87 -3.45 -69.24
CA GLU A 929 47.16 -2.18 -69.91
C GLU A 929 46.08 -1.82 -70.95
N ASP A 930 45.63 -0.55 -70.94
CA ASP A 930 44.79 0.02 -71.99
C ASP A 930 45.68 0.75 -73.03
N ASP A 931 45.87 0.12 -74.18
CA ASP A 931 46.72 0.64 -75.24
C ASP A 931 46.15 1.88 -75.94
N ARG A 932 44.92 2.34 -75.64
CA ARG A 932 44.49 3.67 -76.14
C ARG A 932 45.42 4.77 -75.62
N ALA A 933 46.06 4.60 -74.46
CA ALA A 933 47.07 5.52 -73.95
C ALA A 933 48.47 5.33 -74.56
N ALA A 934 48.85 4.13 -74.99
CA ALA A 934 50.14 3.88 -75.65
C ALA A 934 50.08 4.15 -77.16
N LEU A 935 48.99 3.79 -77.85
CA LEU A 935 48.71 4.14 -79.24
C LEU A 935 48.56 5.66 -79.42
N ARG A 936 47.91 6.37 -78.49
CA ARG A 936 47.90 7.86 -78.50
C ARG A 936 49.28 8.47 -78.25
N ARG A 937 50.17 7.80 -77.51
CA ARG A 937 51.57 8.22 -77.33
C ARG A 937 52.39 7.95 -78.60
N TRP A 938 52.12 6.85 -79.30
CA TRP A 938 52.75 6.48 -80.57
C TRP A 938 52.27 7.33 -81.76
N TRP A 939 51.01 7.78 -81.77
CA TRP A 939 50.46 8.70 -82.77
C TRP A 939 50.85 10.18 -82.56
N ARG A 940 51.29 10.56 -81.35
CA ARG A 940 51.77 11.92 -81.02
C ARG A 940 53.29 12.07 -81.12
N GLN A 941 54.01 10.96 -81.28
CA GLN A 941 55.42 10.92 -81.68
C GLN A 941 55.46 10.74 -83.21
#